data_AF-A0A420I876-F1
#
_entry.id   AF-A0A420I876-F1
#
_cell.length_a   1.000
_cell.length_b   1.000
_cell.length_c   1.000
_cell.angle_alpha   90.00
_cell.angle_beta   90.00
_cell.angle_gamma   90.00
#
_symmetry.space_group_name_H-M   'P 1'
#
loop_
_entity.id
_entity.type
_entity.pdbx_description
1 polymer ?
#
loop_
_entity_poly.entity_id
_entity_poly.type
_entity_poly.pdbx_seq_one_letter_code
_entity_poly.pdbx_strand_id
1 'polypeptide(L)'
;MLMSTNILGILSNHIALPAQLPGCQDDDPNQIEIQLIHRLSVATSKILEVASSDHKNVWNSLYHSLLLTFSVHANEGLSKSEIISAIQSLNNHDFVLFHVTEQNTGLTVTLQKSKNEENLLFELSEASPRCEDVLASSNTLLWEFPNSAVSIPVSSYNEYDLEDELANFLVQASDESVKDVAPHTKKANSLAYESRDTVDPILISGILMTFLKNKGTNSYPPLLTKRVRDDVCWDGSGVNPWRRSPMWLLLRVATEKHLCEMLGWQIGHLYYKLLMCLFHSLFLAEYTKSSSIKGDVLQHITRKLVIRIDKLHDKDSKLKSNLASQFIELYNALEDTFHDSVECARKRLLALIHVFKVIDIIGIQHNPPIHRIRFRLDEKYYKLQLLNSDRYISNSLSISGCKIPSLATQHQNNVSILSSAPSSTISAIENYIELAEFESKIESSLQQHQSENKSHETCDSHGQDIAHSIEYYLENIGISYQDNSEQKSKMLLIVLELWVELDKCTIQSFSLLKSFSPGIPQEITNVLLLSRLEDLERLNQIRNYLITRQKDCGNSSLTIFDQPSENCFAVQYYNNLPKTSIMKKSHIKIKNDSQTTRKNKINEWHQMNIKFQLLQSEESNLTHVLTRGEHDYQRCTKCYKKRVIKRFRMQIHEWPLPSDTFTQKTILFELHCPASFSIYRDISWMILIDLASNTVKEVEPLPEFLLSDYNALFKYSTTSKGLSRFTLASKAKSFMTTHYANVKFPAREVDVCLPSGAKFQYFDKKNKIWPSKLSGLSFAHHCSLNFPEGSPFFSFSKILSLKIDTPDPSSYAVVASCVKCPTGVPIHEFSSMQTLLSGFRHRWLQILIEMGSSNINFSTESTSCFMNFLSLQVGPRDEEDVRGIIHCVFLDQGFCSRLIYWINWRLDEISSIVRKRDVFHMEILITLAIRLFELGGPSHRVEGYNILTKVRNTTLNWLSELKKEIKASDNNETSQKLALYVIWTSLLCRRTFVVFIGLSSIPHDLISSYLESSISLQEHLNDDNSALSISLKAALIRDAKMIWSLRRILRESIHLKALTSVLLAHMPSLDLSETLKKTPLQYQVAPRDWWVEIVTKKSEKLKQQHINFNILTGHLLIDGKPIGKLPKKWRESKIYKRLFGTEVIHIWSSQLSGMDYVLDQKRYEHEIHFGTKNGIKERRTSRTSSI
;
A
#
# COMPACT_ATOMS: atom_id res chain seq x y z
N MET A 1 -27.69 44.37 26.18
CA MET A 1 -27.23 43.50 25.07
C MET A 1 -27.33 42.04 25.48
N LEU A 2 -28.21 41.26 24.85
CA LEU A 2 -28.24 39.81 25.00
C LEU A 2 -26.97 39.23 24.36
N MET A 3 -26.00 38.81 25.18
CA MET A 3 -24.80 38.13 24.70
C MET A 3 -25.20 36.82 24.01
N SER A 4 -24.71 36.59 22.79
CA SER A 4 -24.87 35.28 22.17
C SER A 4 -24.14 34.26 23.04
N THR A 5 -24.84 33.20 23.45
CA THR A 5 -24.34 32.18 24.38
C THR A 5 -23.09 31.44 23.86
N ASN A 6 -22.71 31.65 22.59
CA ASN A 6 -21.53 31.06 21.96
C ASN A 6 -20.22 31.81 22.31
N ILE A 7 -20.26 33.12 22.57
CA ILE A 7 -19.04 33.93 22.72
C ILE A 7 -18.26 33.63 24.02
N LEU A 8 -18.97 33.29 25.10
CA LEU A 8 -18.36 32.92 26.39
C LEU A 8 -17.53 31.63 26.27
N GLY A 9 -17.98 30.69 25.43
CA GLY A 9 -17.23 29.47 25.12
C GLY A 9 -15.92 29.79 24.41
N ILE A 10 -15.95 30.66 23.40
CA ILE A 10 -14.77 31.10 22.65
C ILE A 10 -13.78 31.85 23.57
N LEU A 11 -14.27 32.82 24.35
CA LEU A 11 -13.46 33.58 25.31
C LEU A 11 -12.75 32.69 26.34
N SER A 12 -13.38 31.58 26.74
CA SER A 12 -12.78 30.63 27.67
C SER A 12 -11.47 30.03 27.14
N ASN A 13 -11.34 29.84 25.82
CA ASN A 13 -10.12 29.32 25.19
C ASN A 13 -8.96 30.30 25.35
N HIS A 14 -9.18 31.60 25.11
CA HIS A 14 -8.14 32.61 25.24
C HIS A 14 -7.81 32.96 26.71
N ILE A 15 -8.80 33.01 27.60
CA ILE A 15 -8.62 33.37 29.01
C ILE A 15 -8.01 32.19 29.80
N ALA A 16 -8.59 31.00 29.64
CA ALA A 16 -8.30 29.84 30.48
C ALA A 16 -7.24 28.91 29.88
N LEU A 17 -7.14 28.81 28.54
CA LEU A 17 -6.38 27.76 27.84
C LEU A 17 -6.69 26.36 28.41
N PRO A 18 -7.89 25.83 28.17
CA PRO A 18 -8.24 24.45 28.53
C PRO A 18 -7.45 23.44 27.69
N ALA A 19 -7.49 22.16 28.08
CA ALA A 19 -6.75 21.10 27.39
C ALA A 19 -7.21 20.84 25.94
N GLN A 20 -8.49 21.14 25.64
CA GLN A 20 -9.04 21.00 24.30
C GLN A 20 -9.24 22.39 23.69
N LEU A 21 -8.40 22.74 22.73
CA LEU A 21 -8.45 24.01 22.00
C LEU A 21 -9.05 23.81 20.59
N PRO A 22 -9.58 24.87 19.96
CA PRO A 22 -10.06 24.81 18.57
C PRO A 22 -8.94 24.47 17.59
N GLY A 23 -9.28 23.87 16.44
CA GLY A 23 -8.32 23.50 15.39
C GLY A 23 -8.16 24.53 14.26
N CYS A 24 -8.84 25.67 14.34
CA CYS A 24 -8.76 26.75 13.36
C CYS A 24 -9.01 28.11 14.01
N GLN A 25 -8.54 29.18 13.36
CA GLN A 25 -8.74 30.56 13.80
C GLN A 25 -10.24 30.88 14.02
N ASP A 26 -10.54 31.66 15.07
CA ASP A 26 -11.90 32.10 15.39
C ASP A 26 -12.48 33.01 14.29
N ASP A 27 -13.80 32.92 14.07
CA ASP A 27 -14.48 33.60 12.95
C ASP A 27 -14.39 35.14 13.02
N ASP A 28 -14.42 35.70 14.24
CA ASP A 28 -14.35 37.14 14.49
C ASP A 28 -13.37 37.46 15.64
N PRO A 29 -12.05 37.56 15.34
CA PRO A 29 -11.05 37.86 16.35
C PRO A 29 -11.26 39.25 16.98
N ASN A 30 -11.75 40.24 16.22
CA ASN A 30 -11.94 41.61 16.71
C ASN A 30 -12.98 41.65 17.83
N GLN A 31 -14.09 40.91 17.67
CA GLN A 31 -15.10 40.81 18.72
C GLN A 31 -14.54 40.21 20.02
N ILE A 32 -13.63 39.24 19.91
CA ILE A 32 -12.96 38.61 21.06
C ILE A 32 -12.09 39.64 21.79
N GLU A 33 -11.30 40.42 21.05
CA GLU A 33 -10.43 41.46 21.60
C GLU A 33 -11.22 42.54 22.36
N ILE A 34 -12.29 43.06 21.76
CA ILE A 34 -13.18 44.06 22.39
C ILE A 34 -13.77 43.52 23.70
N GLN A 35 -14.21 42.26 23.72
CA GLN A 35 -14.75 41.63 24.92
C GLN A 35 -13.70 41.44 26.02
N LEU A 36 -12.44 41.17 25.67
CA LEU A 36 -11.36 41.07 26.64
C LEU A 36 -11.05 42.43 27.28
N ILE A 37 -11.01 43.51 26.49
CA ILE A 37 -10.82 44.87 26.98
C ILE A 37 -11.94 45.24 27.95
N HIS A 38 -13.19 45.14 27.49
CA HIS A 38 -14.38 45.47 28.29
C HIS A 38 -14.40 44.75 29.64
N ARG A 39 -14.10 43.44 29.65
CA ARG A 39 -14.11 42.64 30.88
C ARG A 39 -13.01 43.04 31.86
N LEU A 40 -11.85 43.44 31.35
CA LEU A 40 -10.78 43.95 32.19
C LEU A 40 -11.18 45.32 32.76
N SER A 41 -11.79 46.21 31.97
CA SER A 41 -12.33 47.49 32.45
C SER A 41 -13.37 47.31 33.55
N VAL A 42 -14.29 46.35 33.41
CA VAL A 42 -15.29 46.01 34.44
C VAL A 42 -14.63 45.53 35.73
N ALA A 43 -13.61 44.67 35.64
CA ALA A 43 -12.88 44.20 36.83
C ALA A 43 -12.17 45.37 37.54
N THR A 44 -11.53 46.27 36.78
CA THR A 44 -10.87 47.46 37.32
C THR A 44 -11.86 48.42 37.98
N SER A 45 -13.02 48.66 37.35
CA SER A 45 -14.11 49.46 37.92
C SER A 45 -14.58 48.91 39.27
N LYS A 46 -14.68 47.59 39.39
CA LYS A 46 -15.11 46.97 40.64
C LYS A 46 -14.11 47.14 41.79
N ILE A 47 -12.81 47.19 41.48
CA ILE A 47 -11.78 47.53 42.47
C ILE A 47 -11.87 49.01 42.86
N LEU A 48 -12.11 49.90 41.89
CA LEU A 48 -12.22 51.34 42.13
C LEU A 48 -13.37 51.69 43.09
N GLU A 49 -14.46 50.93 43.08
CA GLU A 49 -15.58 51.08 44.02
C GLU A 49 -15.20 50.77 45.48
N VAL A 50 -14.21 49.89 45.68
CA VAL A 50 -13.85 49.32 46.99
C VAL A 50 -12.53 49.89 47.54
N ALA A 51 -11.67 50.44 46.67
CA ALA A 51 -10.36 50.95 47.03
C ALA A 51 -10.41 52.16 48.00
N SER A 52 -9.45 52.20 48.93
CA SER A 52 -9.21 53.32 49.84
C SER A 52 -8.76 54.58 49.09
N SER A 53 -8.87 55.75 49.73
CA SER A 53 -8.56 57.06 49.13
C SER A 53 -7.17 57.14 48.50
N ASP A 54 -6.18 56.50 49.11
CA ASP A 54 -4.76 56.66 48.76
C ASP A 54 -4.40 55.98 47.43
N HIS A 55 -5.05 54.86 47.10
CA HIS A 55 -4.82 54.11 45.85
C HIS A 55 -5.92 54.32 44.80
N LYS A 56 -6.97 55.07 45.13
CA LYS A 56 -8.08 55.37 44.21
C LYS A 56 -7.61 56.04 42.92
N ASN A 57 -6.58 56.90 43.00
CA ASN A 57 -5.99 57.57 41.84
C ASN A 57 -5.34 56.58 40.86
N VAL A 58 -4.62 55.55 41.37
CA VAL A 58 -3.98 54.52 40.53
C VAL A 58 -5.03 53.70 39.79
N TRP A 59 -6.08 53.27 40.49
CA TRP A 59 -7.18 52.51 39.88
C TRP A 59 -7.99 53.34 38.90
N ASN A 60 -8.17 54.64 39.17
CA ASN A 60 -8.87 55.54 38.28
C ASN A 60 -8.08 55.75 36.97
N SER A 61 -6.76 55.93 37.06
CA SER A 61 -5.89 56.03 35.89
C SER A 61 -5.90 54.74 35.06
N LEU A 62 -5.80 53.57 35.69
CA LEU A 62 -5.91 52.29 34.98
C LEU A 62 -7.28 52.10 34.33
N TYR A 63 -8.37 52.48 35.01
CA TYR A 63 -9.72 52.37 34.47
C TYR A 63 -9.91 53.29 33.26
N HIS A 64 -9.46 54.55 33.36
CA HIS A 64 -9.49 55.51 32.27
C HIS A 64 -8.67 55.03 31.06
N SER A 65 -7.47 54.51 31.30
CA SER A 65 -6.59 53.93 30.27
C SER A 65 -7.27 52.78 29.49
N LEU A 66 -7.95 51.88 30.20
CA LEU A 66 -8.69 50.78 29.58
C LEU A 66 -9.94 51.24 28.82
N LEU A 67 -10.57 52.36 29.21
CA LEU A 67 -11.67 52.98 28.46
C LEU A 67 -11.18 53.62 27.17
N LEU A 68 -10.03 54.32 27.19
CA LEU A 68 -9.39 54.86 25.98
C LEU A 68 -9.01 53.72 25.00
N THR A 69 -8.42 52.64 25.50
CA THR A 69 -8.15 51.44 24.70
C THR A 69 -9.42 50.78 24.15
N PHE A 70 -10.52 50.82 24.89
CA PHE A 70 -11.81 50.32 24.41
C PHE A 70 -12.36 51.20 23.27
N SER A 71 -12.31 52.52 23.40
CA SER A 71 -12.86 53.44 22.40
C SER A 71 -12.15 53.34 21.05
N VAL A 72 -10.81 53.18 21.05
CA VAL A 72 -10.02 53.07 19.80
C VAL A 72 -10.20 51.73 19.09
N HIS A 73 -10.88 50.76 19.71
CA HIS A 73 -11.11 49.42 19.17
C HIS A 73 -12.59 49.07 19.01
N ALA A 74 -13.51 49.93 19.45
CA ALA A 74 -14.95 49.67 19.43
C ALA A 74 -15.52 49.52 18.00
N ASN A 75 -14.88 50.10 16.98
CA ASN A 75 -15.40 50.24 15.63
C ASN A 75 -14.80 49.29 14.56
N GLU A 76 -14.50 48.03 14.92
CA GLU A 76 -13.92 47.02 14.02
C GLU A 76 -12.57 47.42 13.39
N GLY A 77 -11.70 48.07 14.17
CA GLY A 77 -10.35 48.46 13.78
C GLY A 77 -9.95 49.81 14.37
N LEU A 78 -8.74 50.26 14.05
CA LEU A 78 -8.27 51.59 14.41
C LEU A 78 -8.90 52.65 13.50
N SER A 79 -9.25 53.81 14.05
CA SER A 79 -9.69 54.97 13.27
C SER A 79 -8.87 56.21 13.62
N LYS A 80 -8.65 57.07 12.61
CA LYS A 80 -7.82 58.27 12.74
C LYS A 80 -8.32 59.19 13.85
N SER A 81 -9.61 59.50 13.84
CA SER A 81 -10.24 60.40 14.82
C SER A 81 -10.19 59.85 16.25
N GLU A 82 -10.33 58.54 16.43
CA GLU A 82 -10.27 57.93 17.77
C GLU A 82 -8.85 57.87 18.31
N ILE A 83 -7.84 57.61 17.46
CA ILE A 83 -6.42 57.65 17.86
C ILE A 83 -6.06 59.05 18.39
N ILE A 84 -6.35 60.08 17.58
CA ILE A 84 -6.10 61.48 17.90
C ILE A 84 -6.81 61.85 19.21
N SER A 85 -8.12 61.59 19.28
CA SER A 85 -8.92 61.89 20.48
C SER A 85 -8.41 61.16 21.73
N ALA A 86 -7.95 59.90 21.59
CA ALA A 86 -7.45 59.13 22.72
C ALA A 86 -6.10 59.65 23.24
N ILE A 87 -5.17 60.03 22.35
CA ILE A 87 -3.87 60.59 22.75
C ILE A 87 -4.05 61.96 23.40
N GLN A 88 -4.93 62.81 22.86
CA GLN A 88 -5.24 64.12 23.44
C GLN A 88 -5.92 64.02 24.83
N SER A 89 -6.63 62.92 25.10
CA SER A 89 -7.33 62.70 26.36
C SER A 89 -6.47 62.07 27.45
N LEU A 90 -5.19 61.79 27.21
CA LEU A 90 -4.29 61.21 28.20
C LEU A 90 -4.02 62.19 29.36
N ASN A 91 -4.29 61.76 30.59
CA ASN A 91 -3.87 62.48 31.79
C ASN A 91 -2.53 61.94 32.32
N ASN A 92 -2.04 62.52 33.43
CA ASN A 92 -0.77 62.09 34.03
C ASN A 92 -0.82 60.60 34.41
N HIS A 93 0.10 59.80 33.86
CA HIS A 93 0.23 58.34 34.01
C HIS A 93 -0.80 57.46 33.28
N ASP A 94 -1.80 58.04 32.61
CA ASP A 94 -2.71 57.27 31.77
C ASP A 94 -1.96 56.68 30.56
N PHE A 95 -2.48 55.58 30.04
CA PHE A 95 -1.99 54.98 28.79
C PHE A 95 -3.13 54.69 27.81
N VAL A 96 -2.78 54.64 26.53
CA VAL A 96 -3.61 54.03 25.49
C VAL A 96 -2.81 52.96 24.76
N LEU A 97 -3.36 51.75 24.70
CA LEU A 97 -2.84 50.62 23.95
C LEU A 97 -3.50 50.53 22.57
N PHE A 98 -2.68 50.49 21.52
CA PHE A 98 -3.10 50.22 20.14
C PHE A 98 -2.59 48.85 19.70
N HIS A 99 -3.49 47.95 19.26
CA HIS A 99 -3.10 46.72 18.59
C HIS A 99 -3.10 46.90 17.06
N VAL A 100 -1.92 46.87 16.46
CA VAL A 100 -1.70 46.96 15.01
C VAL A 100 -1.68 45.54 14.44
N THR A 101 -2.85 45.06 14.02
CA THR A 101 -3.11 43.63 13.76
C THR A 101 -2.25 43.02 12.66
N GLU A 102 -2.11 43.70 11.52
CA GLU A 102 -1.36 43.18 10.37
C GLU A 102 0.16 43.28 10.54
N GLN A 103 0.64 43.94 11.60
CA GLN A 103 2.06 44.09 11.94
C GLN A 103 2.45 43.41 13.25
N ASN A 104 1.61 42.51 13.79
CA ASN A 104 1.91 41.75 15.01
C ASN A 104 2.45 42.62 16.17
N THR A 105 1.91 43.84 16.34
CA THR A 105 2.48 44.86 17.24
C THR A 105 1.43 45.44 18.17
N GLY A 106 1.78 45.60 19.45
CA GLY A 106 1.10 46.45 20.41
C GLY A 106 1.93 47.71 20.71
N LEU A 107 1.34 48.88 20.53
CA LEU A 107 1.94 50.17 20.81
C LEU A 107 1.24 50.80 22.02
N THR A 108 1.95 50.98 23.13
CA THR A 108 1.43 51.66 24.33
C THR A 108 1.95 53.08 24.35
N VAL A 109 1.05 54.06 24.46
CA VAL A 109 1.40 55.48 24.56
C VAL A 109 1.03 55.99 25.94
N THR A 110 1.99 56.59 26.64
CA THR A 110 1.85 57.11 28.01
C THR A 110 2.27 58.57 28.08
N LEU A 111 1.55 59.39 28.86
CA LEU A 111 1.94 60.76 29.12
C LEU A 111 2.77 60.85 30.41
N GLN A 112 4.02 61.29 30.29
CA GLN A 112 4.94 61.50 31.40
C GLN A 112 5.17 62.99 31.63
N LYS A 113 4.81 63.49 32.83
CA LYS A 113 5.10 64.88 33.23
C LYS A 113 6.43 64.97 33.96
N SER A 114 7.42 65.64 33.36
CA SER A 114 8.66 66.03 34.05
C SER A 114 8.53 67.44 34.64
N LYS A 115 9.46 67.86 35.50
CA LYS A 115 9.39 69.18 36.17
C LYS A 115 9.36 70.37 35.19
N ASN A 116 9.83 70.20 33.95
CA ASN A 116 9.96 71.28 32.97
C ASN A 116 9.21 71.03 31.64
N GLU A 117 8.88 69.77 31.28
CA GLU A 117 8.24 69.44 29.98
C GLU A 117 7.33 68.19 30.08
N GLU A 118 6.27 68.14 29.27
CA GLU A 118 5.40 66.98 29.09
C GLU A 118 5.88 66.14 27.89
N ASN A 119 6.06 64.83 28.10
CA ASN A 119 6.57 63.89 27.10
C ASN A 119 5.60 62.74 26.87
N LEU A 120 5.41 62.35 25.61
CA LEU A 120 4.72 61.12 25.20
C LEU A 120 5.75 60.00 25.06
N LEU A 121 5.60 58.96 25.87
CA LEU A 121 6.39 57.74 25.80
C LEU A 121 5.66 56.68 24.98
N PHE A 122 6.27 56.28 23.86
CA PHE A 122 5.82 55.24 22.96
C PHE A 122 6.57 53.94 23.26
N GLU A 123 5.84 52.88 23.58
CA GLU A 123 6.42 51.58 23.92
C GLU A 123 5.90 50.50 22.98
N LEU A 124 6.82 49.85 22.27
CA LEU A 124 6.51 48.82 21.29
C LEU A 124 6.66 47.43 21.91
N SER A 125 5.64 46.60 21.73
CA SER A 125 5.60 45.20 22.16
C SER A 125 5.16 44.31 21.00
N GLU A 126 5.91 43.26 20.71
CA GLU A 126 5.47 42.24 19.75
C GLU A 126 4.29 41.44 20.34
N ALA A 127 3.24 41.22 19.54
CA ALA A 127 1.94 40.77 20.04
C ALA A 127 1.78 39.24 20.11
N SER A 128 2.44 38.51 19.21
CA SER A 128 2.42 37.03 19.10
C SER A 128 3.78 36.47 18.67
N PRO A 129 4.21 35.33 19.24
CA PRO A 129 5.46 34.68 18.85
C PRO A 129 5.30 33.86 17.56
N ARG A 130 6.42 33.50 16.90
CA ARG A 130 6.41 32.64 15.71
C ARG A 130 5.87 31.25 16.03
N CYS A 131 5.23 30.61 15.05
CA CYS A 131 4.68 29.25 15.20
C CYS A 131 5.77 28.25 15.60
N GLU A 132 6.97 28.37 15.03
CA GLU A 132 8.12 27.51 15.36
C GLU A 132 8.52 27.64 16.83
N ASP A 133 8.61 28.86 17.38
CA ASP A 133 8.99 29.09 18.77
C ASP A 133 7.97 28.50 19.74
N VAL A 134 6.68 28.60 19.43
CA VAL A 134 5.60 28.00 20.23
C VAL A 134 5.71 26.48 20.21
N LEU A 135 5.86 25.88 19.03
CA LEU A 135 5.94 24.42 18.84
C LEU A 135 7.23 23.81 19.41
N ALA A 136 8.34 24.54 19.38
CA ALA A 136 9.62 24.14 19.96
C ALA A 136 9.63 24.28 21.50
N SER A 137 8.77 25.12 22.07
CA SER A 137 8.72 25.34 23.51
C SER A 137 8.15 24.12 24.24
N SER A 138 8.87 23.61 25.24
CA SER A 138 8.43 22.46 26.03
C SER A 138 7.37 22.80 27.09
N ASN A 139 7.18 24.09 27.42
CA ASN A 139 6.21 24.51 28.45
C ASN A 139 5.74 25.98 28.35
N THR A 140 6.64 26.95 28.53
CA THR A 140 6.29 28.39 28.53
C THR A 140 7.41 29.23 27.94
N LEU A 141 7.07 30.17 27.05
CA LEU A 141 8.00 31.16 26.51
C LEU A 141 8.32 32.23 27.55
N LEU A 142 9.60 32.58 27.70
CA LEU A 142 10.03 33.75 28.46
C LEU A 142 10.16 34.91 27.49
N TRP A 143 9.42 35.98 27.73
CA TRP A 143 9.37 37.13 26.81
C TRP A 143 9.44 38.44 27.58
N GLU A 144 10.18 39.41 27.06
CA GLU A 144 10.43 40.71 27.67
C GLU A 144 9.67 41.82 26.96
N PHE A 145 9.14 42.76 27.73
CA PHE A 145 8.35 43.89 27.22
C PHE A 145 8.76 45.21 27.89
N PRO A 146 8.80 46.33 27.16
CA PRO A 146 8.63 46.48 25.72
C PRO A 146 9.91 46.08 24.96
N ASN A 147 9.79 45.78 23.67
CA ASN A 147 10.92 45.52 22.78
C ASN A 147 11.72 46.80 22.48
N SER A 148 11.05 47.96 22.40
CA SER A 148 11.68 49.27 22.15
C SER A 148 10.80 50.38 22.72
N ALA A 149 11.40 51.51 23.11
CA ALA A 149 10.67 52.67 23.59
C ALA A 149 11.32 54.00 23.19
N VAL A 150 10.48 55.01 22.88
CA VAL A 150 10.90 56.34 22.44
C VAL A 150 10.04 57.39 23.14
N SER A 151 10.67 58.45 23.64
CA SER A 151 10.02 59.58 24.32
C SER A 151 10.07 60.82 23.43
N ILE A 152 8.92 61.46 23.20
CA ILE A 152 8.78 62.66 22.36
C ILE A 152 8.15 63.79 23.18
N PRO A 153 8.72 65.02 23.17
CA PRO A 153 8.07 66.18 23.76
C PRO A 153 6.71 66.48 23.11
N VAL A 154 5.69 66.81 23.91
CA VAL A 154 4.34 67.12 23.38
C VAL A 154 4.37 68.29 22.38
N SER A 155 5.29 69.25 22.56
CA SER A 155 5.53 70.32 21.58
C SER A 155 5.93 69.76 20.21
N SER A 156 6.88 68.83 20.16
CA SER A 156 7.32 68.17 18.92
C SER A 156 6.26 67.24 18.32
N TYR A 157 5.35 66.69 19.13
CA TYR A 157 4.20 65.91 18.65
C TYR A 157 3.17 66.79 17.93
N ASN A 158 2.95 68.01 18.41
CA ASN A 158 2.00 68.96 17.83
C ASN A 158 2.58 69.76 16.64
N GLU A 159 3.87 69.61 16.34
CA GLU A 159 4.53 70.23 15.20
C GLU A 159 4.33 69.43 13.90
N TYR A 160 4.19 70.13 12.77
CA TYR A 160 4.23 69.56 11.41
C TYR A 160 3.22 68.43 11.12
N ASP A 161 1.99 68.54 11.62
CA ASP A 161 0.91 67.57 11.38
C ASP A 161 1.26 66.12 11.78
N LEU A 162 2.24 65.92 12.67
CA LEU A 162 2.72 64.60 13.08
C LEU A 162 1.62 63.76 13.74
N GLU A 163 0.71 64.40 14.48
CA GLU A 163 -0.48 63.77 15.03
C GLU A 163 -1.34 63.09 13.94
N ASP A 164 -1.62 63.82 12.86
CA ASP A 164 -2.44 63.34 11.75
C ASP A 164 -1.74 62.24 10.95
N GLU A 165 -0.44 62.39 10.67
CA GLU A 165 0.35 61.39 9.94
C GLU A 165 0.56 60.10 10.74
N LEU A 166 0.80 60.20 12.05
CA LEU A 166 0.92 59.03 12.93
C LEU A 166 -0.40 58.24 12.94
N ALA A 167 -1.53 58.94 13.10
CA ALA A 167 -2.83 58.30 13.11
C ALA A 167 -3.14 57.63 11.76
N ASN A 168 -2.83 58.29 10.63
CA ASN A 168 -2.94 57.70 9.30
C ASN A 168 -2.09 56.44 9.14
N PHE A 169 -0.82 56.51 9.55
CA PHE A 169 0.12 55.39 9.45
C PHE A 169 -0.34 54.18 10.27
N LEU A 170 -0.80 54.39 11.51
CA LEU A 170 -1.28 53.30 12.37
C LEU A 170 -2.55 52.62 11.83
N VAL A 171 -3.47 53.40 11.24
CA VAL A 171 -4.66 52.84 10.58
C VAL A 171 -4.25 52.00 9.37
N GLN A 172 -3.38 52.52 8.50
CA GLN A 172 -2.90 51.78 7.32
C GLN A 172 -2.16 50.51 7.72
N ALA A 173 -1.22 50.60 8.68
CA ALA A 173 -0.47 49.45 9.15
C ALA A 173 -1.35 48.39 9.84
N SER A 174 -2.50 48.78 10.39
CA SER A 174 -3.44 47.83 11.00
C SER A 174 -4.36 47.17 9.99
N ASP A 175 -4.72 47.83 8.89
CA ASP A 175 -5.67 47.34 7.89
C ASP A 175 -4.97 46.67 6.67
N GLU A 176 -3.73 47.05 6.35
CA GLU A 176 -3.01 46.58 5.17
C GLU A 176 -1.98 45.49 5.48
N SER A 177 -2.09 44.36 4.77
CA SER A 177 -1.14 43.25 4.85
C SER A 177 0.02 43.44 3.88
N VAL A 178 1.22 43.69 4.40
CA VAL A 178 2.44 43.85 3.59
C VAL A 178 3.13 42.48 3.43
N LYS A 179 2.95 41.84 2.28
CA LYS A 179 3.41 40.45 2.08
C LYS A 179 4.92 40.28 2.19
N ASP A 180 5.73 41.30 1.88
CA ASP A 180 7.20 41.21 1.93
C ASP A 180 7.76 41.06 3.35
N VAL A 181 7.06 41.56 4.37
CA VAL A 181 7.43 41.41 5.79
C VAL A 181 6.73 40.22 6.45
N ALA A 182 5.87 39.53 5.71
CA ALA A 182 5.22 38.31 6.15
C ALA A 182 6.09 37.08 5.88
N PRO A 183 5.90 35.99 6.65
CA PRO A 183 6.62 34.75 6.43
C PRO A 183 6.32 34.18 5.04
N HIS A 184 7.32 33.57 4.43
CA HIS A 184 7.20 32.92 3.13
C HIS A 184 7.64 31.48 3.21
N THR A 185 6.92 30.60 2.52
CA THR A 185 7.33 29.21 2.33
C THR A 185 7.86 29.00 0.92
N LYS A 186 8.95 28.21 0.82
CA LYS A 186 9.56 27.87 -0.46
C LYS A 186 8.78 26.71 -1.09
N LYS A 187 7.92 27.01 -2.06
CA LYS A 187 7.22 26.01 -2.87
C LYS A 187 7.64 26.14 -4.33
N ALA A 188 8.15 25.06 -4.90
CA ALA A 188 8.64 25.02 -6.30
C ALA A 188 9.63 26.14 -6.66
N ASN A 189 10.55 26.45 -5.74
CA ASN A 189 11.53 27.54 -5.84
C ASN A 189 10.94 28.96 -5.94
N SER A 190 9.62 29.12 -5.82
CA SER A 190 8.98 30.41 -5.55
C SER A 190 8.71 30.58 -4.06
N LEU A 191 8.85 31.82 -3.59
CA LEU A 191 8.41 32.22 -2.26
C LEU A 191 6.91 32.48 -2.33
N ALA A 192 6.12 31.68 -1.62
CA ALA A 192 4.70 31.91 -1.45
C ALA A 192 4.47 32.50 -0.05
N TYR A 193 3.64 33.54 0.03
CA TYR A 193 3.20 34.13 1.30
C TYR A 193 2.56 33.05 2.20
N GLU A 194 3.05 32.89 3.42
CA GLU A 194 2.58 31.91 4.39
C GLU A 194 1.66 32.58 5.41
N SER A 195 0.35 32.40 5.26
CA SER A 195 -0.63 33.07 6.14
C SER A 195 -0.74 32.47 7.54
N ARG A 196 -0.12 31.31 7.78
CA ARG A 196 -0.29 30.53 9.02
C ARG A 196 0.71 30.88 10.12
N ASP A 197 1.69 31.71 9.82
CA ASP A 197 2.73 32.13 10.76
C ASP A 197 2.66 33.65 11.00
N THR A 198 3.36 34.15 12.01
CA THR A 198 3.26 35.55 12.44
C THR A 198 4.10 36.50 11.58
N VAL A 199 3.56 37.69 11.30
CA VAL A 199 4.24 38.76 10.55
C VAL A 199 5.35 39.39 11.41
N ASP A 200 6.46 39.77 10.77
CA ASP A 200 7.54 40.51 11.42
C ASP A 200 7.12 41.98 11.67
N PRO A 201 7.22 42.52 12.90
CA PRO A 201 6.77 43.88 13.23
C PRO A 201 7.63 45.01 12.66
N ILE A 202 8.55 44.73 11.72
CA ILE A 202 9.55 45.65 11.20
C ILE A 202 9.01 46.98 10.65
N LEU A 203 7.77 47.05 10.17
CA LEU A 203 7.20 48.35 9.75
C LEU A 203 7.00 49.28 10.95
N ILE A 204 6.59 48.76 12.11
CA ILE A 204 6.45 49.58 13.31
C ILE A 204 7.82 49.71 13.99
N SER A 205 8.51 48.60 14.24
CA SER A 205 9.75 48.58 15.01
C SER A 205 10.94 49.21 14.27
N GLY A 206 10.99 49.07 12.95
CA GLY A 206 12.04 49.60 12.10
C GLY A 206 11.73 50.98 11.54
N ILE A 207 10.53 51.22 10.98
CA ILE A 207 10.21 52.50 10.32
C ILE A 207 9.66 53.50 11.33
N LEU A 208 8.51 53.19 11.96
CA LEU A 208 7.85 54.14 12.85
C LEU A 208 8.73 54.54 14.04
N MET A 209 9.29 53.56 14.76
CA MET A 209 10.12 53.86 15.94
C MET A 209 11.40 54.63 15.58
N THR A 210 12.00 54.39 14.41
CA THR A 210 13.16 55.18 13.94
C THR A 210 12.77 56.62 13.60
N PHE A 211 11.60 56.81 12.98
CA PHE A 211 11.07 58.14 12.70
C PHE A 211 10.79 58.91 14.01
N LEU A 212 10.09 58.28 14.95
CA LEU A 212 9.81 58.84 16.28
C LEU A 212 11.11 59.20 17.03
N LYS A 213 12.14 58.36 16.93
CA LYS A 213 13.45 58.60 17.55
C LYS A 213 14.15 59.85 17.01
N ASN A 214 13.96 60.21 15.73
CA ASN A 214 14.53 61.44 15.17
C ASN A 214 13.90 62.72 15.74
N LYS A 215 12.64 62.64 16.20
CA LYS A 215 11.88 63.75 16.80
C LYS A 215 11.87 63.71 18.33
N GLY A 216 12.50 62.72 18.94
CA GLY A 216 12.50 62.49 20.38
C GLY A 216 13.83 61.93 20.88
N THR A 217 13.77 61.17 21.97
CA THR A 217 14.93 60.51 22.59
C THR A 217 14.62 59.05 22.88
N ASN A 218 15.66 58.21 22.82
CA ASN A 218 15.52 56.80 23.23
C ASN A 218 15.20 56.73 24.72
N SER A 219 14.18 55.94 25.07
CA SER A 219 13.83 55.64 26.45
C SER A 219 14.09 54.16 26.74
N TYR A 220 14.52 53.87 27.97
CA TYR A 220 14.77 52.50 28.44
C TYR A 220 13.96 52.25 29.71
N PRO A 221 12.63 52.11 29.57
CA PRO A 221 11.76 51.83 30.70
C PRO A 221 12.08 50.46 31.31
N PRO A 222 11.75 50.20 32.58
CA PRO A 222 11.94 48.89 33.19
C PRO A 222 11.28 47.77 32.39
N LEU A 223 12.04 46.72 32.10
CA LEU A 223 11.56 45.56 31.35
C LEU A 223 10.69 44.65 32.23
N LEU A 224 9.56 44.21 31.67
CA LEU A 224 8.68 43.21 32.25
C LEU A 224 8.92 41.86 31.58
N THR A 225 9.55 40.92 32.29
CA THR A 225 9.68 39.54 31.84
C THR A 225 8.43 38.72 32.19
N LYS A 226 7.74 38.19 31.18
CA LYS A 226 6.49 37.43 31.36
C LYS A 226 6.64 36.00 30.83
N ARG A 227 6.04 35.04 31.56
CA ARG A 227 5.86 33.66 31.08
C ARG A 227 4.61 33.58 30.19
N VAL A 228 4.82 33.43 28.89
CA VAL A 228 3.75 33.39 27.89
C VAL A 228 3.42 31.93 27.56
N ARG A 229 2.11 31.65 27.56
CA ARG A 229 1.53 30.38 27.12
C ARG A 229 0.66 30.65 25.90
N ASP A 230 1.01 30.00 24.81
CA ASP A 230 0.32 30.00 23.52
C ASP A 230 0.36 28.57 22.95
N ASP A 231 -0.43 28.28 21.92
CA ASP A 231 -0.49 26.98 21.24
C ASP A 231 -0.80 27.17 19.75
N VAL A 232 -0.35 26.25 18.90
CA VAL A 232 -0.60 26.25 17.44
C VAL A 232 -1.45 25.03 17.09
N CYS A 233 -2.77 25.19 17.19
CA CYS A 233 -3.70 24.08 16.98
C CYS A 233 -4.26 24.10 15.55
N TRP A 234 -3.95 23.07 14.75
CA TRP A 234 -4.46 22.93 13.38
C TRP A 234 -5.03 21.52 13.14
N ASP A 235 -6.33 21.45 12.80
CA ASP A 235 -7.02 20.18 12.48
C ASP A 235 -7.35 20.01 10.99
N GLY A 236 -6.93 20.97 10.15
CA GLY A 236 -7.16 20.97 8.72
C GLY A 236 -8.52 21.51 8.26
N SER A 237 -9.44 21.90 9.17
CA SER A 237 -10.74 22.44 8.79
C SER A 237 -10.69 23.90 8.34
N GLY A 238 -9.68 24.65 8.78
CA GLY A 238 -9.48 26.06 8.47
C GLY A 238 -8.16 26.36 7.75
N VAL A 239 -8.07 27.57 7.16
CA VAL A 239 -6.87 28.05 6.48
C VAL A 239 -5.73 28.31 7.48
N ASN A 240 -6.05 28.99 8.58
CA ASN A 240 -5.12 29.38 9.65
C ASN A 240 -5.34 28.53 10.91
N PRO A 241 -4.27 28.19 11.64
CA PRO A 241 -4.37 27.53 12.93
C PRO A 241 -5.09 28.42 13.96
N TRP A 242 -5.67 27.80 14.98
CA TRP A 242 -6.07 28.53 16.17
C TRP A 242 -4.83 29.00 16.94
N ARG A 243 -4.86 30.26 17.39
CA ARG A 243 -3.82 30.91 18.21
C ARG A 243 -4.47 31.67 19.35
N ARG A 244 -3.77 31.83 20.47
CA ARG A 244 -4.29 32.65 21.57
C ARG A 244 -4.34 34.13 21.15
N SER A 245 -5.35 34.88 21.61
CA SER A 245 -5.53 36.30 21.27
C SER A 245 -4.28 37.12 21.63
N PRO A 246 -3.70 37.87 20.67
CA PRO A 246 -2.55 38.75 20.90
C PRO A 246 -2.90 39.89 21.86
N MET A 247 -4.06 40.53 21.67
CA MET A 247 -4.58 41.57 22.57
C MET A 247 -4.61 41.12 24.04
N TRP A 248 -4.94 39.85 24.31
CA TRP A 248 -4.94 39.35 25.69
C TRP A 248 -3.56 39.36 26.35
N LEU A 249 -2.49 39.17 25.57
CA LEU A 249 -1.13 39.32 26.06
C LEU A 249 -0.81 40.81 26.31
N LEU A 250 -1.09 41.66 25.31
CA LEU A 250 -0.82 43.10 25.37
C LEU A 250 -1.52 43.78 26.56
N LEU A 251 -2.81 43.52 26.77
CA LEU A 251 -3.55 44.05 27.93
C LEU A 251 -2.92 43.65 29.26
N ARG A 252 -2.53 42.38 29.38
CA ARG A 252 -1.89 41.87 30.60
C ARG A 252 -0.51 42.47 30.83
N VAL A 253 0.22 42.84 29.77
CA VAL A 253 1.52 43.50 29.85
C VAL A 253 1.34 44.96 30.26
N ALA A 254 0.52 45.72 29.52
CA ALA A 254 0.26 47.14 29.78
C ALA A 254 -0.28 47.37 31.21
N THR A 255 -1.24 46.54 31.65
CA THR A 255 -1.82 46.65 33.00
C THR A 255 -0.81 46.36 34.11
N GLU A 256 0.00 45.30 33.98
CA GLU A 256 1.01 44.95 34.99
C GLU A 256 2.10 46.02 35.07
N LYS A 257 2.52 46.53 33.91
CA LYS A 257 3.52 47.58 33.82
C LYS A 257 3.04 48.89 34.44
N HIS A 258 1.85 49.36 34.08
CA HIS A 258 1.25 50.56 34.65
C HIS A 258 1.15 50.49 36.19
N LEU A 259 0.69 49.36 36.73
CA LEU A 259 0.63 49.17 38.19
C LEU A 259 2.01 49.14 38.85
N CYS A 260 3.01 48.54 38.20
CA CYS A 260 4.38 48.50 38.72
C CYS A 260 5.10 49.84 38.64
N GLU A 261 4.79 50.66 37.63
CA GLU A 261 5.30 52.03 37.50
C GLU A 261 4.73 52.94 38.60
N MET A 262 3.43 52.86 38.86
CA MET A 262 2.75 53.69 39.86
C MET A 262 3.04 53.31 41.32
N LEU A 263 3.13 52.02 41.62
CA LEU A 263 3.22 51.50 43.00
C LEU A 263 4.56 50.84 43.33
N GLY A 264 5.49 50.80 42.38
CA GLY A 264 6.71 50.02 42.46
C GLY A 264 6.48 48.52 42.19
N TRP A 265 7.55 47.82 41.78
CA TRP A 265 7.46 46.44 41.27
C TRP A 265 6.80 45.46 42.25
N GLN A 266 7.19 45.46 43.52
CA GLN A 266 6.71 44.47 44.50
C GLN A 266 5.20 44.59 44.74
N ILE A 267 4.70 45.82 44.93
CA ILE A 267 3.31 46.09 45.29
C ILE A 267 2.43 46.12 44.04
N GLY A 268 2.87 46.78 42.96
CA GLY A 268 2.16 46.79 41.69
C GLY A 268 1.93 45.39 41.12
N HIS A 269 2.92 44.50 41.24
CA HIS A 269 2.77 43.10 40.83
C HIS A 269 1.71 42.36 41.65
N LEU A 270 1.60 42.62 42.96
CA LEU A 270 0.56 42.02 43.82
C LEU A 270 -0.83 42.51 43.42
N TYR A 271 -1.01 43.82 43.24
CA TYR A 271 -2.27 44.37 42.76
C TYR A 271 -2.66 43.86 41.37
N TYR A 272 -1.69 43.65 40.47
CA TYR A 272 -1.94 42.98 39.20
C TYR A 272 -2.45 41.55 39.40
N LYS A 273 -1.85 40.76 40.31
CA LYS A 273 -2.35 39.39 40.60
C LYS A 273 -3.75 39.42 41.19
N LEU A 274 -4.05 40.37 42.06
CA LEU A 274 -5.39 40.57 42.63
C LEU A 274 -6.42 40.90 41.54
N LEU A 275 -6.13 41.87 40.66
CA LEU A 275 -6.98 42.20 39.52
C LEU A 275 -7.22 40.99 38.61
N MET A 276 -6.18 40.19 38.34
CA MET A 276 -6.33 38.96 37.56
C MET A 276 -7.20 37.91 38.27
N CYS A 277 -7.18 37.82 39.60
CA CYS A 277 -8.09 36.96 40.37
C CYS A 277 -9.53 37.44 40.21
N LEU A 278 -9.78 38.74 40.36
CA LEU A 278 -11.10 39.33 40.18
C LEU A 278 -11.63 39.18 38.76
N PHE A 279 -10.79 39.44 37.75
CA PHE A 279 -11.14 39.20 36.34
C PHE A 279 -11.60 37.75 36.12
N HIS A 280 -10.85 36.78 36.65
CA HIS A 280 -11.21 35.37 36.54
C HIS A 280 -12.47 35.01 37.36
N SER A 281 -12.67 35.62 38.52
CA SER A 281 -13.85 35.45 39.37
C SER A 281 -15.13 35.92 38.67
N LEU A 282 -15.10 37.14 38.13
CA LEU A 282 -16.23 37.71 37.37
C LEU A 282 -16.53 36.89 36.11
N PHE A 283 -15.48 36.50 35.36
CA PHE A 283 -15.66 35.63 34.20
C PHE A 283 -16.24 34.26 34.58
N LEU A 284 -15.81 33.67 35.68
CA LEU A 284 -16.34 32.40 36.18
C LEU A 284 -17.83 32.54 36.54
N ALA A 285 -18.20 33.59 37.27
CA ALA A 285 -19.59 33.86 37.63
C ALA A 285 -20.49 34.02 36.40
N GLU A 286 -20.03 34.71 35.35
CA GLU A 286 -20.78 34.79 34.08
C GLU A 286 -20.82 33.47 33.32
N TYR A 287 -19.70 32.75 33.25
CA TYR A 287 -19.63 31.45 32.58
C TYR A 287 -20.61 30.45 33.22
N THR A 288 -20.77 30.45 34.55
CA THR A 288 -21.74 29.59 35.26
C THR A 288 -23.21 29.87 34.91
N LYS A 289 -23.52 31.08 34.41
CA LYS A 289 -24.86 31.48 33.97
C LYS A 289 -25.12 31.15 32.49
N SER A 290 -24.09 30.78 31.73
CA SER A 290 -24.23 30.44 30.30
C SER A 290 -25.08 29.18 30.09
N SER A 291 -25.79 29.10 28.96
CA SER A 291 -26.47 27.87 28.54
C SER A 291 -25.53 26.87 27.84
N SER A 292 -24.33 27.30 27.43
CA SER A 292 -23.34 26.52 26.66
C SER A 292 -22.15 26.01 27.51
N ILE A 293 -22.38 25.72 28.78
CA ILE A 293 -21.30 25.37 29.73
C ILE A 293 -20.74 23.99 29.44
N LYS A 294 -19.40 23.89 29.35
CA LYS A 294 -18.69 22.62 29.37
C LYS A 294 -18.12 22.36 30.77
N GLY A 295 -18.41 21.19 31.34
CA GLY A 295 -18.06 20.87 32.73
C GLY A 295 -16.56 20.82 33.00
N ASP A 296 -15.79 20.30 32.05
CA ASP A 296 -14.32 20.27 32.06
C ASP A 296 -13.70 21.67 32.01
N VAL A 297 -14.22 22.56 31.15
CA VAL A 297 -13.78 23.96 31.06
C VAL A 297 -14.12 24.71 32.35
N LEU A 298 -15.33 24.51 32.89
CA LEU A 298 -15.74 25.10 34.17
C LEU A 298 -14.82 24.65 35.31
N GLN A 299 -14.51 23.36 35.40
CA GLN A 299 -13.59 22.81 36.39
C GLN A 299 -12.18 23.41 36.22
N HIS A 300 -11.69 23.53 34.98
CA HIS A 300 -10.38 24.11 34.68
C HIS A 300 -10.28 25.57 35.11
N ILE A 301 -11.27 26.41 34.77
CA ILE A 301 -11.31 27.82 35.19
C ILE A 301 -11.35 27.94 36.70
N THR A 302 -12.21 27.15 37.36
CA THR A 302 -12.36 27.12 38.82
C THR A 302 -11.04 26.78 39.49
N ARG A 303 -10.37 25.69 39.07
CA ARG A 303 -9.05 25.29 39.58
C ARG A 303 -8.01 26.39 39.37
N LYS A 304 -8.02 27.04 38.20
CA LYS A 304 -7.08 28.12 37.86
C LYS A 304 -7.31 29.39 38.69
N LEU A 305 -8.54 29.65 39.14
CA LEU A 305 -8.86 30.73 40.07
C LEU A 305 -8.40 30.38 41.49
N VAL A 306 -8.77 29.20 41.99
CA VAL A 306 -8.39 28.73 43.34
C VAL A 306 -6.87 28.72 43.53
N ILE A 307 -6.11 28.18 42.57
CA ILE A 307 -4.64 28.18 42.63
C ILE A 307 -4.07 29.60 42.66
N ARG A 308 -4.72 30.58 42.01
CA ARG A 308 -4.25 31.96 42.02
C ARG A 308 -4.53 32.67 43.34
N ILE A 309 -5.69 32.41 43.94
CA ILE A 309 -6.05 32.92 45.25
C ILE A 309 -5.07 32.36 46.29
N ASP A 310 -4.80 31.05 46.26
CA ASP A 310 -3.85 30.37 47.14
C ASP A 310 -2.43 30.94 47.03
N LYS A 311 -1.94 31.15 45.79
CA LYS A 311 -0.66 31.81 45.52
C LYS A 311 -0.61 33.28 45.95
N LEU A 312 -1.75 33.94 46.09
CA LEU A 312 -1.83 35.33 46.55
C LEU A 312 -1.75 35.34 48.08
N HIS A 313 -2.50 34.46 48.74
CA HIS A 313 -2.53 34.28 50.19
C HIS A 313 -1.14 33.94 50.77
N ASP A 314 -0.36 33.08 50.10
CA ASP A 314 1.02 32.76 50.48
C ASP A 314 1.96 33.99 50.49
N LYS A 315 1.67 35.03 49.70
CA LYS A 315 2.48 36.25 49.62
C LYS A 315 2.13 37.28 50.68
N ASP A 316 0.90 37.25 51.19
CA ASP A 316 0.42 38.16 52.24
C ASP A 316 1.19 37.96 53.55
N SER A 317 1.62 36.72 53.83
CA SER A 317 2.43 36.35 55.00
C SER A 317 3.87 36.93 55.01
N LYS A 318 4.35 37.51 53.90
CA LYS A 318 5.77 37.88 53.71
C LYS A 318 6.04 39.39 53.70
N LEU A 319 5.03 40.25 53.81
CA LEU A 319 5.18 41.70 53.66
C LEU A 319 5.21 42.42 55.01
N LYS A 320 6.15 43.35 55.21
CA LYS A 320 6.34 44.12 56.46
C LYS A 320 6.24 45.65 56.25
N SER A 321 5.29 46.16 55.45
CA SER A 321 5.15 47.61 55.16
C SER A 321 3.70 48.13 55.27
N ASN A 322 3.52 49.44 55.48
CA ASN A 322 2.19 50.10 55.53
C ASN A 322 1.39 49.99 54.21
N LEU A 323 2.04 49.77 53.06
CA LEU A 323 1.34 49.52 51.80
C LEU A 323 0.78 48.09 51.73
N ALA A 324 1.30 47.17 52.54
CA ALA A 324 0.79 45.81 52.64
C ALA A 324 -0.56 45.74 53.39
N SER A 325 -0.78 46.59 54.39
CA SER A 325 -2.06 46.63 55.11
C SER A 325 -3.21 47.07 54.21
N GLN A 326 -2.98 48.06 53.34
CA GLN A 326 -3.99 48.50 52.35
C GLN A 326 -4.28 47.44 51.29
N PHE A 327 -3.28 46.65 50.91
CA PHE A 327 -3.49 45.49 50.04
C PHE A 327 -4.37 44.43 50.71
N ILE A 328 -4.10 44.11 51.99
CA ILE A 328 -4.86 43.13 52.77
C ILE A 328 -6.31 43.60 52.94
N GLU A 329 -6.55 44.87 53.23
CA GLU A 329 -7.90 45.44 53.29
C GLU A 329 -8.68 45.25 51.99
N LEU A 330 -8.06 45.57 50.85
CA LEU A 330 -8.69 45.38 49.55
C LEU A 330 -8.91 43.89 49.22
N TYR A 331 -7.95 43.02 49.55
CA TYR A 331 -8.08 41.58 49.37
C TYR A 331 -9.27 41.02 50.17
N ASN A 332 -9.35 41.35 51.46
CA ASN A 332 -10.44 40.93 52.34
C ASN A 332 -11.80 41.43 51.85
N ALA A 333 -11.87 42.68 51.36
CA ALA A 333 -13.11 43.22 50.80
C ALA A 333 -13.56 42.52 49.50
N LEU A 334 -12.66 41.82 48.81
CA LEU A 334 -12.96 41.03 47.61
C LEU A 334 -13.08 39.52 47.89
N GLU A 335 -12.73 39.06 49.09
CA GLU A 335 -12.69 37.64 49.45
C GLU A 335 -14.05 36.98 49.26
N ASP A 336 -15.12 37.62 49.73
CA ASP A 336 -16.51 37.16 49.54
C ASP A 336 -16.84 36.99 48.05
N THR A 337 -16.39 37.90 47.19
CA THR A 337 -16.64 37.80 45.74
C THR A 337 -15.92 36.62 45.09
N PHE A 338 -14.75 36.24 45.61
CA PHE A 338 -14.01 35.06 45.16
C PHE A 338 -14.68 33.79 45.65
N HIS A 339 -15.07 33.77 46.93
CA HIS A 339 -15.75 32.64 47.54
C HIS A 339 -17.08 32.35 46.84
N ASP A 340 -17.89 33.38 46.59
CA ASP A 340 -19.18 33.27 45.93
C ASP A 340 -19.07 32.74 44.50
N SER A 341 -18.09 33.20 43.71
CA SER A 341 -17.92 32.72 42.33
C SER A 341 -17.47 31.25 42.29
N VAL A 342 -16.59 30.83 43.21
CA VAL A 342 -16.15 29.45 43.35
C VAL A 342 -17.30 28.55 43.83
N GLU A 343 -18.09 29.00 44.81
CA GLU A 343 -19.26 28.26 45.31
C GLU A 343 -20.34 28.14 44.24
N CYS A 344 -20.62 29.20 43.48
CA CYS A 344 -21.53 29.14 42.34
C CYS A 344 -21.06 28.14 41.29
N ALA A 345 -19.77 28.15 40.96
CA ALA A 345 -19.18 27.20 40.02
C ALA A 345 -19.25 25.76 40.54
N ARG A 346 -18.96 25.54 41.83
CA ARG A 346 -19.05 24.23 42.48
C ARG A 346 -20.47 23.69 42.47
N LYS A 347 -21.47 24.50 42.86
CA LYS A 347 -22.90 24.13 42.82
C LYS A 347 -23.33 23.78 41.40
N ARG A 348 -22.91 24.57 40.41
CA ARG A 348 -23.22 24.31 38.99
C ARG A 348 -22.55 23.04 38.46
N LEU A 349 -21.30 22.79 38.81
CA LEU A 349 -20.57 21.57 38.44
C LEU A 349 -21.23 20.33 39.05
N LEU A 350 -21.63 20.38 40.32
CA LEU A 350 -22.39 19.31 40.98
C LEU A 350 -23.74 19.06 40.31
N ALA A 351 -24.46 20.11 39.92
CA ALA A 351 -25.71 19.99 39.19
C ALA A 351 -25.50 19.32 37.81
N LEU A 352 -24.45 19.69 37.06
CA LEU A 352 -24.09 19.04 35.80
C LEU A 352 -23.77 17.55 36.01
N ILE A 353 -22.95 17.21 37.01
CA ILE A 353 -22.62 15.82 37.36
C ILE A 353 -23.87 15.03 37.77
N HIS A 354 -24.79 15.64 38.51
CA HIS A 354 -26.04 15.00 38.93
C HIS A 354 -26.96 14.73 37.74
N VAL A 355 -27.07 15.66 36.78
CA VAL A 355 -27.80 15.45 35.52
C VAL A 355 -27.18 14.30 34.72
N PHE A 356 -25.84 14.23 34.61
CA PHE A 356 -25.17 13.10 33.97
C PHE A 356 -25.46 11.76 34.66
N LYS A 357 -25.42 11.71 36.00
CA LYS A 357 -25.76 10.50 36.77
C LYS A 357 -27.23 10.08 36.63
N VAL A 358 -28.16 11.03 36.58
CA VAL A 358 -29.59 10.73 36.40
C VAL A 358 -29.89 10.23 34.98
N ILE A 359 -29.22 10.78 33.95
CA ILE A 359 -29.32 10.29 32.57
C ILE A 359 -28.80 8.84 32.47
N ASP A 360 -27.70 8.51 33.15
CA ASP A 360 -27.16 7.13 33.22
C ASP A 360 -28.13 6.15 33.93
N ILE A 361 -28.90 6.62 34.92
CA ILE A 361 -29.86 5.80 35.69
C ILE A 361 -31.18 5.57 34.92
N ILE A 362 -31.59 6.50 34.04
CA ILE A 362 -32.88 6.42 33.31
C ILE A 362 -32.81 5.54 32.04
N GLY A 363 -31.66 4.96 31.70
CA GLY A 363 -31.58 3.92 30.66
C GLY A 363 -31.89 4.40 29.24
N ILE A 364 -31.65 5.69 28.94
CA ILE A 364 -31.54 6.15 27.56
C ILE A 364 -30.13 5.79 27.11
N GLN A 365 -30.01 4.81 26.21
CA GLN A 365 -28.73 4.29 25.69
C GLN A 365 -27.86 5.41 25.09
N HIS A 366 -27.00 6.00 25.91
CA HIS A 366 -25.70 6.49 25.48
C HIS A 366 -24.68 5.91 26.45
N ASN A 367 -24.00 4.83 26.04
CA ASN A 367 -22.89 4.23 26.78
C ASN A 367 -21.91 5.32 27.25
N PRO A 368 -21.78 5.63 28.55
CA PRO A 368 -20.68 6.44 29.02
C PRO A 368 -19.45 5.52 29.05
N PRO A 369 -18.37 5.79 28.29
CA PRO A 369 -17.18 4.99 28.40
C PRO A 369 -16.52 5.33 29.73
N ILE A 370 -16.53 4.36 30.65
CA ILE A 370 -15.61 4.24 31.78
C ILE A 370 -14.25 4.80 31.35
N HIS A 371 -13.75 5.81 32.04
CA HIS A 371 -12.44 6.41 31.79
C HIS A 371 -11.32 5.40 32.11
N ARG A 372 -11.07 4.46 31.20
CA ARG A 372 -9.69 4.07 30.89
C ARG A 372 -9.05 5.30 30.25
N ILE A 373 -7.85 5.66 30.71
CA ILE A 373 -6.99 6.74 30.20
C ILE A 373 -7.16 6.83 28.67
N ARG A 374 -7.82 7.90 28.19
CA ARG A 374 -8.21 8.06 26.79
C ARG A 374 -7.11 8.76 26.00
N PHE A 375 -6.34 7.99 25.25
CA PHE A 375 -5.87 8.42 23.93
C PHE A 375 -7.02 8.23 22.92
N ARG A 376 -8.14 8.94 23.09
CA ARG A 376 -9.20 8.97 22.08
C ARG A 376 -9.27 10.36 21.45
N LEU A 377 -8.81 10.43 20.21
CA LEU A 377 -8.91 11.57 19.30
C LEU A 377 -10.38 11.88 18.97
N ASP A 378 -10.63 13.03 18.37
CA ASP A 378 -11.97 13.49 17.97
C ASP A 378 -12.63 12.55 16.93
N GLU A 379 -13.96 12.54 16.81
CA GLU A 379 -14.72 11.62 15.92
C GLU A 379 -14.29 11.72 14.45
N LYS A 380 -13.77 12.88 14.04
CA LYS A 380 -13.17 13.14 12.72
C LYS A 380 -11.90 12.31 12.43
N TYR A 381 -11.21 11.83 13.46
CA TYR A 381 -10.09 10.88 13.33
C TYR A 381 -10.53 9.41 13.41
N TYR A 382 -11.80 9.15 13.80
CA TYR A 382 -12.42 7.82 13.83
C TYR A 382 -13.40 7.57 12.67
N LYS A 383 -13.89 8.62 12.02
CA LYS A 383 -14.63 8.55 10.77
C LYS A 383 -13.65 8.65 9.63
N LEU A 384 -13.22 7.49 9.14
CA LEU A 384 -12.68 7.39 7.79
C LEU A 384 -13.81 7.81 6.83
N GLN A 385 -13.79 9.05 6.36
CA GLN A 385 -14.67 9.50 5.28
C GLN A 385 -14.20 8.84 3.99
N LEU A 386 -14.72 7.65 3.78
CA LEU A 386 -14.57 6.81 2.61
C LEU A 386 -15.40 7.39 1.46
N LEU A 387 -15.15 8.65 1.07
CA LEU A 387 -15.93 9.46 0.12
C LEU A 387 -16.08 8.83 -1.28
N ASN A 388 -15.36 7.74 -1.57
CA ASN A 388 -15.46 6.96 -2.82
C ASN A 388 -15.72 5.47 -2.61
N SER A 389 -16.07 5.06 -1.38
CA SER A 389 -16.24 3.65 -1.04
C SER A 389 -17.70 3.25 -0.96
N ASP A 390 -18.63 4.15 -1.30
CA ASP A 390 -20.04 3.82 -1.37
C ASP A 390 -20.27 2.64 -2.32
N ARG A 391 -19.58 2.61 -3.49
CA ARG A 391 -19.57 1.45 -4.41
C ARG A 391 -18.88 0.20 -3.86
N TYR A 392 -17.79 0.35 -3.10
CA TYR A 392 -17.07 -0.78 -2.51
C TYR A 392 -17.84 -1.40 -1.34
N ILE A 393 -18.43 -0.57 -0.49
CA ILE A 393 -19.21 -0.96 0.68
C ILE A 393 -20.59 -1.47 0.24
N SER A 394 -21.24 -0.87 -0.77
CA SER A 394 -22.45 -1.44 -1.37
C SER A 394 -22.17 -2.77 -2.09
N ASN A 395 -21.02 -2.94 -2.75
CA ASN A 395 -20.59 -4.23 -3.29
C ASN A 395 -20.19 -5.24 -2.19
N SER A 396 -19.65 -4.80 -1.06
CA SER A 396 -19.24 -5.69 0.04
C SER A 396 -20.43 -6.11 0.90
N LEU A 397 -21.41 -5.22 1.09
CA LEU A 397 -22.67 -5.48 1.77
C LEU A 397 -23.64 -6.28 0.89
N SER A 398 -23.56 -6.17 -0.44
CA SER A 398 -24.30 -7.05 -1.36
C SER A 398 -23.73 -8.47 -1.43
N ILE A 399 -22.48 -8.69 -0.98
CA ILE A 399 -21.83 -10.02 -0.90
C ILE A 399 -22.28 -10.84 0.33
N SER A 400 -22.96 -10.24 1.31
CA SER A 400 -23.40 -10.95 2.54
C SER A 400 -24.88 -11.37 2.55
N GLY A 401 -25.58 -11.28 1.42
CA GLY A 401 -26.96 -11.75 1.26
C GLY A 401 -27.06 -12.77 0.14
N CYS A 402 -26.64 -14.02 0.39
CA CYS A 402 -26.91 -15.14 -0.52
C CYS A 402 -28.43 -15.34 -0.68
N LYS A 403 -29.02 -14.65 -1.67
CA LYS A 403 -30.25 -15.09 -2.33
C LYS A 403 -29.85 -15.82 -3.60
N ILE A 404 -30.24 -17.08 -3.63
CA ILE A 404 -30.23 -17.98 -4.79
C ILE A 404 -30.97 -17.29 -5.95
N PRO A 405 -30.35 -17.14 -7.15
CA PRO A 405 -31.10 -16.84 -8.35
C PRO A 405 -31.50 -18.15 -9.05
N SER A 406 -32.80 -18.32 -9.15
CA SER A 406 -33.53 -19.24 -9.99
C SER A 406 -33.19 -19.09 -11.48
N LEU A 407 -33.29 -20.22 -12.18
CA LEU A 407 -33.24 -20.39 -13.64
C LEU A 407 -34.23 -19.50 -14.43
N ALA A 408 -33.83 -19.27 -15.70
CA ALA A 408 -34.57 -18.91 -16.93
C ALA A 408 -34.00 -17.61 -17.54
N THR A 409 -33.55 -17.55 -18.79
CA THR A 409 -34.23 -18.04 -20.00
C THR A 409 -33.21 -18.30 -21.11
N GLN A 410 -33.36 -19.44 -21.77
CA GLN A 410 -32.64 -19.85 -22.97
C GLN A 410 -33.14 -19.06 -24.18
N HIS A 411 -32.23 -18.60 -25.04
CA HIS A 411 -32.50 -18.51 -26.47
C HIS A 411 -31.71 -19.59 -27.20
N GLN A 412 -32.48 -20.34 -27.97
CA GLN A 412 -32.11 -21.48 -28.79
C GLN A 412 -31.07 -21.09 -29.86
N ASN A 413 -30.11 -21.97 -30.10
CA ASN A 413 -30.01 -22.64 -31.38
C ASN A 413 -29.36 -24.01 -31.23
N ASN A 414 -30.15 -25.02 -31.59
CA ASN A 414 -29.82 -26.44 -31.66
C ASN A 414 -28.70 -26.68 -32.68
N VAL A 415 -27.84 -27.67 -32.43
CA VAL A 415 -27.70 -28.88 -33.27
C VAL A 415 -27.08 -30.03 -32.45
N SER A 416 -27.88 -31.11 -32.33
CA SER A 416 -27.61 -32.55 -32.05
C SER A 416 -26.62 -32.94 -30.92
N ILE A 417 -27.09 -33.37 -29.75
CA ILE A 417 -27.50 -34.74 -29.38
C ILE A 417 -26.44 -35.81 -29.73
N LEU A 418 -25.65 -36.20 -28.72
CA LEU A 418 -25.35 -37.61 -28.39
C LEU A 418 -24.70 -37.73 -26.99
N SER A 419 -25.47 -38.30 -26.07
CA SER A 419 -25.12 -38.94 -24.79
C SER A 419 -24.27 -38.19 -23.74
N SER A 420 -24.96 -37.85 -22.66
CA SER A 420 -24.47 -37.61 -21.31
C SER A 420 -23.43 -38.62 -20.82
N ALA A 421 -22.16 -38.20 -20.78
CA ALA A 421 -21.22 -38.67 -19.75
C ALA A 421 -21.35 -37.72 -18.54
N PRO A 422 -21.21 -38.19 -17.29
CA PRO A 422 -21.31 -37.33 -16.12
C PRO A 422 -20.19 -36.28 -16.17
N SER A 423 -20.57 -35.01 -16.32
CA SER A 423 -19.71 -33.83 -16.39
C SER A 423 -19.09 -33.46 -15.02
N SER A 424 -18.73 -34.44 -14.19
CA SER A 424 -18.27 -34.21 -12.81
C SER A 424 -16.98 -34.93 -12.40
N THR A 425 -16.29 -35.59 -13.33
CA THR A 425 -15.00 -36.29 -13.08
C THR A 425 -13.91 -35.87 -14.07
N ILE A 426 -13.92 -34.62 -14.52
CA ILE A 426 -12.86 -33.99 -15.33
C ILE A 426 -11.87 -33.39 -14.32
N SER A 427 -10.95 -34.23 -13.84
CA SER A 427 -10.21 -34.09 -12.58
C SER A 427 -8.77 -33.60 -12.78
N ALA A 428 -8.39 -32.39 -12.33
CA ALA A 428 -7.02 -31.82 -12.21
C ALA A 428 -5.96 -32.04 -13.32
N ILE A 429 -5.65 -33.28 -13.66
CA ILE A 429 -4.71 -33.70 -14.71
C ILE A 429 -5.09 -33.12 -16.06
N GLU A 430 -6.37 -33.07 -16.42
CA GLU A 430 -6.82 -32.48 -17.68
C GLU A 430 -6.45 -30.99 -17.77
N ASN A 431 -6.62 -30.23 -16.67
CA ASN A 431 -6.17 -28.83 -16.62
C ASN A 431 -4.64 -28.71 -16.81
N TYR A 432 -3.85 -29.61 -16.24
CA TYR A 432 -2.40 -29.59 -16.42
C TYR A 432 -1.98 -29.99 -17.84
N ILE A 433 -2.74 -30.87 -18.50
CA ILE A 433 -2.53 -31.21 -19.92
C ILE A 433 -2.89 -30.02 -20.81
N GLU A 434 -4.00 -29.32 -20.55
CA GLU A 434 -4.39 -28.10 -21.26
C GLU A 434 -3.32 -27.00 -21.12
N LEU A 435 -2.75 -26.83 -19.93
CA LEU A 435 -1.62 -25.92 -19.72
C LEU A 435 -0.38 -26.36 -20.50
N ALA A 436 -0.07 -27.66 -20.54
CA ALA A 436 1.03 -28.19 -21.35
C ALA A 436 0.79 -28.00 -22.85
N GLU A 437 -0.45 -28.12 -23.32
CA GLU A 437 -0.87 -27.80 -24.68
C GLU A 437 -0.62 -26.34 -25.00
N PHE A 438 -1.05 -25.45 -24.11
CA PHE A 438 -0.88 -24.02 -24.27
C PHE A 438 0.60 -23.62 -24.33
N GLU A 439 1.42 -24.12 -23.40
CA GLU A 439 2.88 -23.90 -23.41
C GLU A 439 3.52 -24.41 -24.72
N SER A 440 3.16 -25.62 -25.18
CA SER A 440 3.70 -26.19 -26.41
C SER A 440 3.33 -25.37 -27.66
N LYS A 441 2.14 -24.75 -27.69
CA LYS A 441 1.75 -23.82 -28.77
C LYS A 441 2.64 -22.58 -28.78
N ILE A 442 2.89 -21.98 -27.61
CA ILE A 442 3.81 -20.83 -27.47
C ILE A 442 5.21 -21.22 -27.93
N GLU A 443 5.73 -22.35 -27.48
CA GLU A 443 7.06 -22.83 -27.88
C GLU A 443 7.17 -23.05 -29.39
N SER A 444 6.15 -23.65 -30.02
CA SER A 444 6.13 -23.84 -31.47
C SER A 444 6.09 -22.52 -32.26
N SER A 445 5.35 -21.53 -31.74
CA SER A 445 5.30 -20.19 -32.33
C SER A 445 6.67 -19.50 -32.19
N LEU A 446 7.30 -19.54 -31.01
CA LEU A 446 8.65 -19.00 -30.79
C LEU A 446 9.69 -19.60 -31.74
N GLN A 447 9.67 -20.93 -31.92
CA GLN A 447 10.58 -21.61 -32.85
C GLN A 447 10.34 -21.21 -34.31
N GLN A 448 9.07 -21.06 -34.72
CA GLN A 448 8.73 -20.57 -36.06
C GLN A 448 9.25 -19.14 -36.27
N HIS A 449 9.05 -18.25 -35.30
CA HIS A 449 9.53 -16.86 -35.36
C HIS A 449 11.06 -16.74 -35.42
N GLN A 450 11.79 -17.62 -34.74
CA GLN A 450 13.25 -17.66 -34.82
C GLN A 450 13.77 -18.19 -36.16
N SER A 451 12.99 -19.05 -36.84
CA SER A 451 13.37 -19.68 -38.12
C SER A 451 12.96 -18.89 -39.35
N GLU A 452 11.85 -18.14 -39.28
CA GLU A 452 11.33 -17.35 -40.39
C GLU A 452 11.78 -15.89 -40.24
N ASN A 453 12.75 -15.48 -41.07
CA ASN A 453 13.02 -14.05 -41.34
C ASN A 453 11.82 -13.44 -42.11
N LYS A 454 10.66 -13.31 -41.47
CA LYS A 454 9.47 -12.71 -42.08
C LYS A 454 9.64 -11.20 -42.14
N SER A 455 9.92 -10.71 -43.34
CA SER A 455 10.17 -9.31 -43.67
C SER A 455 8.89 -8.48 -43.96
N HIS A 456 7.69 -8.92 -43.56
CA HIS A 456 6.45 -8.26 -44.04
C HIS A 456 5.29 -8.07 -43.05
N GLU A 457 5.40 -8.45 -41.77
CA GLU A 457 4.46 -7.94 -40.75
C GLU A 457 5.06 -6.69 -40.10
N THR A 458 4.24 -5.66 -39.88
CA THR A 458 4.67 -4.47 -39.15
C THR A 458 5.12 -4.89 -37.76
N CYS A 459 6.39 -4.66 -37.43
CA CYS A 459 7.02 -5.04 -36.15
C CYS A 459 6.18 -4.65 -34.92
N ASP A 460 5.41 -3.57 -35.01
CA ASP A 460 4.49 -3.09 -33.98
C ASP A 460 3.29 -4.03 -33.71
N SER A 461 2.70 -4.67 -34.72
CA SER A 461 1.57 -5.60 -34.51
C SER A 461 2.06 -6.91 -33.90
N HIS A 462 3.20 -7.41 -34.37
CA HIS A 462 3.81 -8.62 -33.82
C HIS A 462 4.22 -8.44 -32.35
N GLY A 463 4.81 -7.29 -31.99
CA GLY A 463 5.10 -6.95 -30.60
C GLY A 463 3.85 -6.89 -29.70
N GLN A 464 2.71 -6.44 -30.23
CA GLN A 464 1.43 -6.45 -29.49
C GLN A 464 0.94 -7.87 -29.22
N ASP A 465 1.01 -8.75 -30.21
CA ASP A 465 0.59 -10.16 -30.06
C ASP A 465 1.47 -10.91 -29.04
N ILE A 466 2.78 -10.65 -29.03
CA ILE A 466 3.70 -11.20 -28.03
C ILE A 466 3.36 -10.69 -26.63
N ALA A 467 3.15 -9.38 -26.47
CA ALA A 467 2.81 -8.80 -25.17
C ALA A 467 1.49 -9.37 -24.63
N HIS A 468 0.46 -9.48 -25.46
CA HIS A 468 -0.81 -10.12 -25.09
C HIS A 468 -0.62 -11.60 -24.74
N SER A 469 0.26 -12.31 -25.45
CA SER A 469 0.58 -13.70 -25.14
C SER A 469 1.24 -13.87 -23.76
N ILE A 470 2.12 -12.94 -23.35
CA ILE A 470 2.72 -12.94 -22.01
C ILE A 470 1.65 -12.70 -20.94
N GLU A 471 0.81 -11.68 -21.12
CA GLU A 471 -0.26 -11.35 -20.17
C GLU A 471 -1.25 -12.51 -20.03
N TYR A 472 -1.76 -13.01 -21.16
CA TYR A 472 -2.69 -14.13 -21.20
C TYR A 472 -2.09 -15.42 -20.61
N TYR A 473 -0.80 -15.68 -20.82
CA TYR A 473 -0.12 -16.84 -20.24
C TYR A 473 -0.04 -16.74 -18.71
N LEU A 474 0.35 -15.58 -18.18
CA LEU A 474 0.45 -15.35 -16.74
C LEU A 474 -0.92 -15.40 -16.05
N GLU A 475 -1.97 -14.89 -16.69
CA GLU A 475 -3.35 -14.97 -16.21
C GLU A 475 -3.88 -16.41 -16.16
N ASN A 476 -3.68 -17.18 -17.23
CA ASN A 476 -4.16 -18.58 -17.31
C ASN A 476 -3.45 -19.52 -16.35
N ILE A 477 -2.14 -19.34 -16.13
CA ILE A 477 -1.43 -20.14 -15.13
C ILE A 477 -1.98 -19.84 -13.73
N GLY A 478 -2.17 -18.55 -13.41
CA GLY A 478 -2.64 -18.10 -12.10
C GLY A 478 -1.90 -18.78 -10.94
N ILE A 479 -2.67 -19.49 -10.10
CA ILE A 479 -2.17 -20.23 -8.93
C ILE A 479 -1.82 -21.71 -9.22
N SER A 480 -1.97 -22.18 -10.45
CA SER A 480 -1.83 -23.60 -10.81
C SER A 480 -0.45 -24.18 -10.48
N TYR A 481 0.61 -23.36 -10.64
CA TYR A 481 2.00 -23.71 -10.32
C TYR A 481 2.48 -23.17 -8.96
N GLN A 482 1.56 -22.75 -8.09
CA GLN A 482 1.92 -22.38 -6.73
C GLN A 482 2.58 -23.57 -6.01
N ASP A 483 3.69 -23.27 -5.33
CA ASP A 483 4.56 -24.21 -4.60
C ASP A 483 5.26 -25.27 -5.47
N ASN A 484 5.28 -25.10 -6.80
CA ASN A 484 6.04 -25.95 -7.71
C ASN A 484 7.15 -25.17 -8.43
N SER A 485 8.35 -25.23 -7.85
CA SER A 485 9.54 -24.51 -8.30
C SER A 485 10.04 -24.93 -9.69
N GLU A 486 9.91 -26.21 -10.05
CA GLU A 486 10.26 -26.72 -11.39
C GLU A 486 9.38 -26.08 -12.46
N GLN A 487 8.07 -26.00 -12.21
CA GLN A 487 7.12 -25.47 -13.19
C GLN A 487 7.13 -23.95 -13.25
N LYS A 488 7.37 -23.26 -12.13
CA LYS A 488 7.65 -21.82 -12.13
C LYS A 488 8.92 -21.49 -12.91
N SER A 489 9.95 -22.33 -12.83
CA SER A 489 11.19 -22.14 -13.60
C SER A 489 10.95 -22.23 -15.11
N LYS A 490 10.16 -23.22 -15.55
CA LYS A 490 9.76 -23.36 -16.95
C LYS A 490 8.89 -22.20 -17.43
N MET A 491 7.96 -21.73 -16.59
CA MET A 491 7.16 -20.53 -16.87
C MET A 491 8.04 -19.29 -17.08
N LEU A 492 9.00 -19.05 -16.18
CA LEU A 492 9.92 -17.91 -16.27
C LEU A 492 10.80 -17.98 -17.52
N LEU A 493 11.25 -19.18 -17.92
CA LEU A 493 11.97 -19.39 -19.17
C LEU A 493 11.16 -18.90 -20.37
N ILE A 494 9.91 -19.37 -20.51
CA ILE A 494 9.03 -19.00 -21.63
C ILE A 494 8.72 -17.49 -21.63
N VAL A 495 8.45 -16.90 -20.46
CA VAL A 495 8.20 -15.45 -20.34
C VAL A 495 9.42 -14.64 -20.78
N LEU A 496 10.63 -15.07 -20.41
CA LEU A 496 11.86 -14.40 -20.84
C LEU A 496 12.11 -14.57 -22.35
N GLU A 497 11.82 -15.72 -22.95
CA GLU A 497 11.94 -15.90 -24.40
C GLU A 497 10.99 -14.98 -25.17
N LEU A 498 9.72 -14.92 -24.76
CA LEU A 498 8.74 -13.99 -25.33
C LEU A 498 9.19 -12.54 -25.15
N TRP A 499 9.71 -12.19 -23.97
CA TRP A 499 10.24 -10.85 -23.73
C TRP A 499 11.46 -10.52 -24.60
N VAL A 500 12.35 -11.48 -24.87
CA VAL A 500 13.49 -11.29 -25.79
C VAL A 500 13.00 -10.96 -27.20
N GLU A 501 11.99 -11.67 -27.70
CA GLU A 501 11.39 -11.35 -29.01
C GLU A 501 10.69 -9.98 -29.00
N LEU A 502 10.00 -9.63 -27.91
CA LEU A 502 9.41 -8.29 -27.73
C LEU A 502 10.47 -7.17 -27.71
N ASP A 503 11.62 -7.38 -27.05
CA ASP A 503 12.74 -6.43 -27.01
C ASP A 503 13.33 -6.25 -28.42
N LYS A 504 13.57 -7.36 -29.16
CA LYS A 504 14.03 -7.30 -30.56
C LYS A 504 13.07 -6.50 -31.43
N CYS A 505 11.77 -6.75 -31.34
CA CYS A 505 10.77 -6.01 -32.10
C CYS A 505 10.78 -4.52 -31.75
N THR A 506 10.81 -4.20 -30.47
CA THR A 506 10.77 -2.81 -30.00
C THR A 506 12.05 -2.05 -30.40
N ILE A 507 13.22 -2.68 -30.41
CA ILE A 507 14.47 -2.07 -30.88
C ILE A 507 14.43 -1.76 -32.38
N GLN A 508 13.78 -2.60 -33.19
CA GLN A 508 13.59 -2.33 -34.61
C GLN A 508 12.73 -1.08 -34.82
N SER A 509 11.66 -0.91 -34.05
CA SER A 509 10.82 0.30 -34.09
C SER A 509 11.48 1.52 -33.43
N PHE A 510 12.31 1.32 -32.39
CA PHE A 510 12.93 2.36 -31.57
C PHE A 510 14.41 2.06 -31.33
N SER A 511 15.27 2.39 -32.30
CA SER A 511 16.72 2.11 -32.24
C SER A 511 17.44 2.72 -31.02
N LEU A 512 16.93 3.83 -30.49
CA LEU A 512 17.44 4.46 -29.26
C LEU A 512 17.38 3.53 -28.05
N LEU A 513 16.44 2.59 -28.00
CA LEU A 513 16.32 1.63 -26.90
C LEU A 513 17.59 0.76 -26.76
N LYS A 514 18.36 0.60 -27.84
CA LYS A 514 19.60 -0.17 -27.83
C LYS A 514 20.65 0.42 -26.87
N SER A 515 20.65 1.74 -26.66
CA SER A 515 21.60 2.43 -25.79
C SER A 515 21.23 2.42 -24.30
N PHE A 516 20.11 1.80 -23.92
CA PHE A 516 19.65 1.69 -22.54
C PHE A 516 19.72 0.23 -22.07
N SER A 517 20.08 0.03 -20.80
CA SER A 517 20.06 -1.29 -20.18
C SER A 517 18.61 -1.77 -20.02
N PRO A 518 18.31 -3.04 -20.32
CA PRO A 518 16.98 -3.61 -20.09
C PRO A 518 16.62 -3.72 -18.60
N GLY A 519 17.60 -3.56 -17.68
CA GLY A 519 17.38 -3.66 -16.24
C GLY A 519 17.20 -5.08 -15.70
N ILE A 520 17.22 -6.09 -16.57
CA ILE A 520 17.13 -7.52 -16.24
C ILE A 520 18.56 -8.12 -16.21
N PRO A 521 19.15 -8.41 -15.03
CA PRO A 521 20.45 -9.07 -14.95
C PRO A 521 20.36 -10.51 -15.43
N GLN A 522 21.41 -11.06 -16.04
CA GLN A 522 21.40 -12.49 -16.42
C GLN A 522 21.40 -13.41 -15.19
N GLU A 523 21.94 -12.95 -14.05
CA GLU A 523 22.16 -13.73 -12.83
C GLU A 523 20.84 -14.14 -12.17
N ILE A 524 19.74 -13.43 -12.42
CA ILE A 524 18.41 -13.76 -11.88
C ILE A 524 17.95 -15.16 -12.31
N THR A 525 18.52 -15.68 -13.40
CA THR A 525 18.20 -17.00 -13.95
C THR A 525 18.99 -18.14 -13.32
N ASN A 526 20.01 -17.85 -12.49
CA ASN A 526 20.83 -18.88 -11.83
C ASN A 526 20.01 -19.79 -10.90
N VAL A 527 18.86 -19.28 -10.44
CA VAL A 527 17.99 -19.94 -9.47
C VAL A 527 16.99 -20.90 -10.10
N LEU A 528 16.85 -20.87 -11.42
CA LEU A 528 15.89 -21.71 -12.16
C LEU A 528 16.24 -23.19 -12.02
N LEU A 529 15.21 -24.03 -12.04
CA LEU A 529 15.30 -25.49 -11.98
C LEU A 529 14.89 -26.08 -13.34
N LEU A 530 15.85 -26.57 -14.13
CA LEU A 530 15.62 -27.06 -15.49
C LEU A 530 16.16 -28.49 -15.67
N SER A 531 15.32 -29.38 -16.18
CA SER A 531 15.60 -30.82 -16.27
C SER A 531 16.15 -31.28 -17.61
N ARG A 532 15.76 -30.65 -18.72
CA ARG A 532 16.16 -31.02 -20.09
C ARG A 532 17.37 -30.23 -20.56
N LEU A 533 18.22 -30.85 -21.39
CA LEU A 533 19.34 -30.14 -22.02
C LEU A 533 18.84 -29.01 -22.96
N GLU A 534 17.76 -29.26 -23.71
CA GLU A 534 17.12 -28.29 -24.60
C GLU A 534 16.69 -27.00 -23.85
N ASP A 535 16.19 -27.14 -22.61
CA ASP A 535 15.80 -25.98 -21.80
C ASP A 535 17.02 -25.18 -21.32
N LEU A 536 18.16 -25.84 -21.06
CA LEU A 536 19.42 -25.17 -20.74
C LEU A 536 19.99 -24.43 -21.95
N GLU A 537 19.87 -25.00 -23.15
CA GLU A 537 20.26 -24.36 -24.41
C GLU A 537 19.43 -23.11 -24.68
N ARG A 538 18.10 -23.20 -24.53
CA ARG A 538 17.17 -22.06 -24.61
C ARG A 538 17.52 -20.97 -23.60
N LEU A 539 17.77 -21.35 -22.34
CA LEU A 539 18.20 -20.39 -21.32
C LEU A 539 19.54 -19.72 -21.67
N ASN A 540 20.49 -20.46 -22.25
CA ASN A 540 21.77 -19.90 -22.67
C ASN A 540 21.61 -18.86 -23.78
N GLN A 541 20.66 -19.05 -24.71
CA GLN A 541 20.33 -18.05 -25.73
C GLN A 541 19.84 -16.75 -25.09
N ILE A 542 18.97 -16.82 -24.09
CA ILE A 542 18.48 -15.66 -23.33
C ILE A 542 19.63 -14.95 -22.59
N ARG A 543 20.48 -15.71 -21.88
CA ARG A 543 21.65 -15.17 -21.18
C ARG A 543 22.61 -14.46 -22.13
N ASN A 544 22.90 -15.07 -23.29
CA ASN A 544 23.71 -14.46 -24.34
C ASN A 544 23.08 -13.16 -24.86
N TYR A 545 21.77 -13.15 -25.06
CA TYR A 545 21.04 -11.96 -25.48
C TYR A 545 21.17 -10.83 -24.45
N LEU A 546 20.91 -11.10 -23.17
CA LEU A 546 21.01 -10.12 -22.09
C LEU A 546 22.44 -9.55 -21.95
N ILE A 547 23.46 -10.40 -22.01
CA ILE A 547 24.87 -9.95 -21.99
C ILE A 547 25.17 -9.07 -23.21
N THR A 548 24.73 -9.48 -24.40
CA THR A 548 24.94 -8.71 -25.63
C THR A 548 24.25 -7.35 -25.54
N ARG A 549 23.01 -7.30 -25.03
CA ARG A 549 22.27 -6.06 -24.82
C ARG A 549 22.93 -5.14 -23.80
N GLN A 550 23.51 -5.69 -22.73
CA GLN A 550 24.27 -4.93 -21.74
C GLN A 550 25.58 -4.37 -22.32
N LYS A 551 26.25 -5.12 -23.21
CA LYS A 551 27.43 -4.63 -23.94
C LYS A 551 27.05 -3.54 -24.96
N ASP A 552 25.94 -3.70 -25.67
CA ASP A 552 25.42 -2.74 -26.65
C ASP A 552 25.14 -1.35 -26.03
N CYS A 553 24.76 -1.28 -24.75
CA CYS A 553 24.59 -0.03 -24.01
C CYS A 553 25.88 0.48 -23.32
N GLY A 554 27.05 -0.04 -23.71
CA GLY A 554 28.35 0.38 -23.16
C GLY A 554 28.54 0.05 -21.67
N ASN A 555 27.86 -0.99 -21.17
CA ASN A 555 27.76 -1.34 -19.75
C ASN A 555 27.19 -0.21 -18.86
N SER A 556 26.46 0.73 -19.45
CA SER A 556 25.69 1.73 -18.70
C SER A 556 24.68 1.06 -17.77
N SER A 557 24.48 1.62 -16.59
CA SER A 557 23.41 1.24 -15.66
C SER A 557 22.12 2.02 -15.89
N LEU A 558 22.08 2.91 -16.90
CA LEU A 558 20.91 3.70 -17.21
C LEU A 558 19.80 2.82 -17.80
N THR A 559 18.61 2.94 -17.25
CA THR A 559 17.42 2.21 -17.68
C THR A 559 16.34 3.16 -18.19
N ILE A 560 15.35 2.63 -18.91
CA ILE A 560 14.17 3.43 -19.32
C ILE A 560 13.25 3.81 -18.15
N PHE A 561 13.52 3.29 -16.94
CA PHE A 561 12.73 3.52 -15.73
C PHE A 561 13.35 4.59 -14.81
N ASP A 562 14.53 5.12 -15.18
CA ASP A 562 15.20 6.15 -14.40
C ASP A 562 14.38 7.44 -14.36
N GLN A 563 14.44 8.12 -13.21
CA GLN A 563 13.72 9.38 -13.00
C GLN A 563 14.15 10.47 -14.01
N PRO A 564 13.28 11.46 -14.29
CA PRO A 564 13.57 12.52 -15.25
C PRO A 564 14.94 13.18 -15.00
N SER A 565 15.83 13.06 -15.98
CA SER A 565 17.21 13.55 -15.95
C SER A 565 17.71 13.82 -17.36
N GLU A 566 18.86 14.47 -17.50
CA GLU A 566 19.44 14.80 -18.82
C GLU A 566 19.63 13.57 -19.72
N ASN A 567 20.04 12.44 -19.13
CA ASN A 567 20.38 11.22 -19.84
C ASN A 567 19.22 10.20 -19.93
N CYS A 568 18.02 10.52 -19.44
CA CYS A 568 16.91 9.57 -19.50
C CYS A 568 16.37 9.39 -20.93
N PHE A 569 15.76 8.24 -21.20
CA PHE A 569 15.26 7.85 -22.53
C PHE A 569 14.33 8.91 -23.13
N ALA A 570 13.37 9.39 -22.36
CA ALA A 570 12.37 10.36 -22.81
C ALA A 570 13.00 11.67 -23.33
N VAL A 571 14.05 12.16 -22.66
CA VAL A 571 14.76 13.39 -23.05
C VAL A 571 15.56 13.17 -24.33
N GLN A 572 16.29 12.06 -24.44
CA GLN A 572 17.07 11.73 -25.63
C GLN A 572 16.16 11.51 -26.84
N TYR A 573 15.05 10.79 -26.65
CA TYR A 573 14.04 10.57 -27.69
C TYR A 573 13.48 11.91 -28.20
N TYR A 574 13.06 12.78 -27.28
CA TYR A 574 12.55 14.11 -27.64
C TYR A 574 13.58 14.94 -28.43
N ASN A 575 14.86 14.91 -28.03
CA ASN A 575 15.90 15.68 -28.71
C ASN A 575 16.09 15.22 -30.16
N ASN A 576 16.11 13.91 -30.39
CA ASN A 576 16.36 13.28 -31.69
C ASN A 576 15.20 13.41 -32.68
N LEU A 577 13.99 13.77 -32.23
CA LEU A 577 12.84 13.94 -33.11
C LEU A 577 12.98 15.13 -34.08
N PRO A 578 12.40 15.07 -35.29
CA PRO A 578 12.34 16.23 -36.19
C PRO A 578 11.46 17.34 -35.61
N LYS A 579 11.73 18.59 -36.00
CA LYS A 579 10.95 19.78 -35.56
C LYS A 579 9.46 19.68 -35.90
N THR A 580 9.10 18.90 -36.92
CA THR A 580 7.72 18.67 -37.38
C THR A 580 6.95 17.63 -36.56
N SER A 581 7.60 16.94 -35.63
CA SER A 581 6.98 15.92 -34.77
C SER A 581 5.86 16.49 -33.91
N ILE A 582 4.89 15.62 -33.57
CA ILE A 582 3.73 15.98 -32.74
C ILE A 582 4.19 16.51 -31.37
N MET A 583 5.20 15.88 -30.75
CA MET A 583 5.75 16.31 -29.46
C MET A 583 6.31 17.75 -29.50
N LYS A 584 7.14 18.08 -30.50
CA LYS A 584 7.72 19.43 -30.62
C LYS A 584 6.65 20.49 -30.97
N LYS A 585 5.68 20.14 -31.81
CA LYS A 585 4.51 21.00 -32.10
C LYS A 585 3.65 21.24 -30.85
N SER A 586 3.39 20.19 -30.08
CA SER A 586 2.64 20.26 -28.81
C SER A 586 3.35 21.14 -27.79
N HIS A 587 4.69 21.03 -27.67
CA HIS A 587 5.49 21.91 -26.81
C HIS A 587 5.29 23.39 -27.16
N ILE A 588 5.40 23.74 -28.46
CA ILE A 588 5.22 25.12 -28.92
C ILE A 588 3.79 25.59 -28.64
N LYS A 589 2.79 24.75 -28.92
CA LYS A 589 1.37 25.05 -28.67
C LYS A 589 1.10 25.31 -27.18
N ILE A 590 1.58 24.44 -26.29
CA ILE A 590 1.45 24.60 -24.84
C ILE A 590 2.08 25.93 -24.40
N LYS A 591 3.29 26.25 -24.88
CA LYS A 591 3.94 27.52 -24.53
C LYS A 591 3.16 28.74 -25.01
N ASN A 592 2.67 28.74 -26.25
CA ASN A 592 1.89 29.85 -26.80
C ASN A 592 0.54 30.05 -26.08
N ASP A 593 -0.20 28.96 -25.83
CA ASP A 593 -1.47 29.00 -25.11
C ASP A 593 -1.26 29.47 -23.65
N SER A 594 -0.17 29.02 -23.01
CA SER A 594 0.18 29.42 -21.63
C SER A 594 0.60 30.89 -21.56
N GLN A 595 1.38 31.39 -22.53
CA GLN A 595 1.73 32.81 -22.63
C GLN A 595 0.50 33.69 -22.81
N THR A 596 -0.44 33.26 -23.67
CA THR A 596 -1.70 33.98 -23.91
C THR A 596 -2.56 34.03 -22.64
N THR A 597 -2.69 32.89 -21.96
CA THR A 597 -3.42 32.81 -20.69
C THR A 597 -2.79 33.69 -19.60
N ARG A 598 -1.45 33.68 -19.49
CA ARG A 598 -0.72 34.55 -18.56
C ARG A 598 -0.94 36.03 -18.86
N LYS A 599 -0.85 36.45 -20.13
CA LYS A 599 -1.12 37.84 -20.54
C LYS A 599 -2.55 38.27 -20.18
N ASN A 600 -3.53 37.42 -20.46
CA ASN A 600 -4.92 37.69 -20.09
C ASN A 600 -5.07 37.83 -18.57
N LYS A 601 -4.36 37.01 -17.78
CA LYS A 601 -4.37 37.10 -16.32
C LYS A 601 -3.72 38.38 -15.79
N ILE A 602 -2.62 38.83 -16.41
CA ILE A 602 -1.98 40.10 -16.06
C ILE A 602 -2.93 41.27 -16.32
N ASN A 603 -3.65 41.26 -17.45
CA ASN A 603 -4.66 42.28 -17.75
C ASN A 603 -5.82 42.27 -16.75
N GLU A 604 -6.32 41.08 -16.38
CA GLU A 604 -7.34 40.91 -15.33
C GLU A 604 -6.83 41.48 -13.99
N TRP A 605 -5.57 41.20 -13.64
CA TRP A 605 -4.95 41.72 -12.41
C TRP A 605 -4.88 43.25 -12.41
N HIS A 606 -4.44 43.87 -13.50
CA HIS A 606 -4.44 45.34 -13.63
C HIS A 606 -5.84 45.94 -13.44
N GLN A 607 -6.87 45.37 -14.07
CA GLN A 607 -8.25 45.82 -13.92
C GLN A 607 -8.76 45.68 -12.48
N MET A 608 -8.48 44.54 -11.85
CA MET A 608 -8.86 44.31 -10.46
C MET A 608 -8.10 45.22 -9.49
N ASN A 609 -6.83 45.54 -9.76
CA ASN A 609 -6.02 46.44 -8.95
C ASN A 609 -6.57 47.88 -9.01
N ILE A 610 -6.94 48.36 -10.20
CA ILE A 610 -7.60 49.67 -10.36
C ILE A 610 -8.93 49.69 -9.60
N LYS A 611 -9.74 48.63 -9.72
CA LYS A 611 -11.01 48.52 -8.99
C LYS A 611 -10.81 48.51 -7.47
N PHE A 612 -9.76 47.85 -6.98
CA PHE A 612 -9.41 47.84 -5.58
C PHE A 612 -9.02 49.25 -5.09
N GLN A 613 -8.18 49.97 -5.83
CA GLN A 613 -7.82 51.36 -5.52
C GLN A 613 -9.04 52.29 -5.51
N LEU A 614 -9.98 52.12 -6.45
CA LEU A 614 -11.25 52.86 -6.46
C LEU A 614 -12.13 52.53 -5.25
N LEU A 615 -12.20 51.26 -4.84
CA LEU A 615 -12.95 50.88 -3.65
C LEU A 615 -12.34 51.48 -2.38
N GLN A 616 -11.00 51.52 -2.28
CA GLN A 616 -10.30 52.17 -1.18
C GLN A 616 -10.58 53.68 -1.15
N SER A 617 -10.54 54.36 -2.30
CA SER A 617 -10.81 55.80 -2.36
C SER A 617 -12.29 56.15 -2.10
N GLU A 618 -13.23 55.30 -2.51
CA GLU A 618 -14.64 55.44 -2.15
C GLU A 618 -14.87 55.25 -0.64
N GLU A 619 -14.18 54.30 -0.02
CA GLU A 619 -14.30 54.02 1.42
C GLU A 619 -13.74 55.16 2.27
N SER A 620 -12.58 55.71 1.89
CA SER A 620 -11.94 56.80 2.64
C SER A 620 -12.77 58.09 2.62
N ASN A 621 -13.52 58.34 1.54
CA ASN A 621 -14.40 59.51 1.40
C ASN A 621 -15.74 59.37 2.16
N LEU A 622 -16.06 58.21 2.71
CA LEU A 622 -17.30 57.98 3.45
C LEU A 622 -17.10 58.20 4.96
N THR A 623 -18.14 58.69 5.63
CA THR A 623 -18.22 58.81 7.09
C THR A 623 -19.23 57.83 7.67
N HIS A 624 -19.07 57.49 8.94
CA HIS A 624 -20.03 56.63 9.64
C HIS A 624 -21.35 57.40 9.87
N VAL A 625 -22.47 56.80 9.47
CA VAL A 625 -23.80 57.34 9.77
C VAL A 625 -24.23 56.83 11.14
N LEU A 626 -24.28 57.75 12.12
CA LEU A 626 -24.79 57.47 13.47
C LEU A 626 -26.32 57.68 13.47
N THR A 627 -27.08 56.65 13.86
CA THR A 627 -28.54 56.74 13.96
C THR A 627 -28.91 56.73 15.45
N ARG A 628 -29.41 57.84 15.99
CA ARG A 628 -29.74 58.00 17.44
C ARG A 628 -28.54 57.76 18.39
N GLY A 629 -27.33 58.14 17.99
CA GLY A 629 -26.13 57.97 18.81
C GLY A 629 -25.54 56.56 18.80
N GLU A 630 -26.16 55.61 18.09
CA GLU A 630 -25.63 54.25 17.88
C GLU A 630 -25.27 54.03 16.40
N HIS A 631 -24.15 53.36 16.16
CA HIS A 631 -23.66 53.04 14.83
C HIS A 631 -24.21 51.68 14.36
N ASP A 632 -25.04 51.68 13.31
CA ASP A 632 -25.53 50.45 12.70
C ASP A 632 -24.53 49.93 11.64
N TYR A 633 -23.60 49.08 12.08
CA TYR A 633 -22.56 48.48 11.24
C TYR A 633 -23.11 47.72 10.02
N GLN A 634 -24.34 47.19 10.10
CA GLN A 634 -24.92 46.42 8.99
C GLN A 634 -25.43 47.34 7.88
N ARG A 635 -25.97 48.50 8.25
CA ARG A 635 -26.53 49.49 7.33
C ARG A 635 -25.58 50.62 6.95
N CYS A 636 -24.44 50.74 7.62
CA CYS A 636 -23.40 51.71 7.27
C CYS A 636 -22.75 51.37 5.92
N THR A 637 -22.79 52.33 5.00
CA THR A 637 -22.18 52.22 3.66
C THR A 637 -20.67 52.07 3.73
N LYS A 638 -20.00 52.80 4.64
CA LYS A 638 -18.56 52.68 4.90
C LYS A 638 -18.18 51.27 5.37
N CYS A 639 -18.86 50.74 6.39
CA CYS A 639 -18.64 49.37 6.89
C CYS A 639 -18.95 48.30 5.83
N TYR A 640 -19.95 48.52 4.97
CA TYR A 640 -20.19 47.64 3.83
C TYR A 640 -19.01 47.64 2.85
N LYS A 641 -18.49 48.81 2.46
CA LYS A 641 -17.33 48.93 1.57
C LYS A 641 -16.07 48.31 2.20
N LYS A 642 -15.80 48.53 3.48
CA LYS A 642 -14.69 47.89 4.22
C LYS A 642 -14.79 46.36 4.18
N ARG A 643 -15.99 45.79 4.34
CA ARG A 643 -16.23 44.33 4.19
C ARG A 643 -16.01 43.82 2.76
N VAL A 644 -16.38 44.61 1.75
CA VAL A 644 -16.15 44.27 0.34
C VAL A 644 -14.65 44.24 0.05
N ILE A 645 -13.90 45.26 0.49
CA ILE A 645 -12.44 45.35 0.36
C ILE A 645 -11.76 44.14 1.03
N LYS A 646 -12.13 43.81 2.28
CA LYS A 646 -11.58 42.67 3.04
C LYS A 646 -11.81 41.31 2.36
N ARG A 647 -12.88 41.17 1.57
CA ARG A 647 -13.21 39.94 0.82
C ARG A 647 -12.73 39.96 -0.64
N PHE A 648 -12.10 41.05 -1.07
CA PHE A 648 -11.67 41.24 -2.45
C PHE A 648 -10.46 40.35 -2.76
N ARG A 649 -10.65 39.37 -3.65
CA ARG A 649 -9.68 38.32 -3.95
C ARG A 649 -9.69 37.97 -5.44
N MET A 650 -8.56 37.48 -5.92
CA MET A 650 -8.37 37.02 -7.29
C MET A 650 -7.78 35.61 -7.29
N GLN A 651 -8.23 34.77 -8.22
CA GLN A 651 -7.67 33.44 -8.43
C GLN A 651 -6.30 33.57 -9.11
N ILE A 652 -5.32 32.77 -8.69
CA ILE A 652 -3.98 32.77 -9.30
C ILE A 652 -3.97 32.10 -10.69
N HIS A 653 -2.88 32.29 -11.42
CA HIS A 653 -2.51 31.52 -12.60
C HIS A 653 -1.20 30.78 -12.32
N GLU A 654 -1.25 29.46 -12.40
CA GLU A 654 -0.07 28.59 -12.32
C GLU A 654 0.40 28.24 -13.73
N TRP A 655 1.70 28.45 -14.00
CA TRP A 655 2.30 28.03 -15.25
C TRP A 655 2.24 26.50 -15.38
N PRO A 656 1.74 25.93 -16.50
CA PRO A 656 1.42 24.51 -16.52
C PRO A 656 2.64 23.59 -16.60
N LEU A 657 3.76 24.06 -17.16
CA LEU A 657 5.00 23.27 -17.31
C LEU A 657 6.01 23.56 -16.18
N PRO A 658 6.71 22.55 -15.63
CA PRO A 658 7.82 22.78 -14.70
C PRO A 658 8.93 23.65 -15.29
N SER A 659 9.67 24.40 -14.47
CA SER A 659 10.79 25.22 -14.95
C SER A 659 11.96 24.38 -15.48
N ASP A 660 12.12 23.15 -14.99
CA ASP A 660 13.17 22.24 -15.43
C ASP A 660 12.94 21.75 -16.87
N THR A 661 13.96 21.92 -17.71
CA THR A 661 13.88 21.59 -19.14
C THR A 661 13.83 20.08 -19.38
N PHE A 662 14.46 19.27 -18.51
CA PHE A 662 14.46 17.81 -18.66
C PHE A 662 13.07 17.26 -18.35
N THR A 663 12.48 17.67 -17.23
CA THR A 663 11.11 17.31 -16.83
C THR A 663 10.08 17.74 -17.89
N GLN A 664 10.22 18.93 -18.50
CA GLN A 664 9.34 19.36 -19.60
C GLN A 664 9.36 18.37 -20.78
N LYS A 665 10.55 17.94 -21.21
CA LYS A 665 10.72 16.99 -22.31
C LYS A 665 10.14 15.62 -21.96
N THR A 666 10.34 15.16 -20.73
CA THR A 666 9.76 13.89 -20.25
C THR A 666 8.24 13.93 -20.20
N ILE A 667 7.63 15.04 -19.75
CA ILE A 667 6.17 15.19 -19.78
C ILE A 667 5.65 15.13 -21.22
N LEU A 668 6.32 15.78 -22.17
CA LEU A 668 5.90 15.75 -23.57
C LEU A 668 6.02 14.36 -24.18
N PHE A 669 7.04 13.60 -23.78
CA PHE A 669 7.16 12.20 -24.15
C PHE A 669 5.97 11.39 -23.63
N GLU A 670 5.62 11.51 -22.35
CA GLU A 670 4.49 10.75 -21.78
C GLU A 670 3.12 11.17 -22.32
N LEU A 671 2.91 12.44 -22.66
CA LEU A 671 1.67 12.92 -23.30
C LEU A 671 1.47 12.34 -24.70
N HIS A 672 2.55 11.92 -25.35
CA HIS A 672 2.57 11.42 -26.72
C HIS A 672 3.33 10.09 -26.84
N CYS A 673 3.32 9.29 -25.77
CA CYS A 673 4.10 8.06 -25.70
C CYS A 673 3.64 7.09 -26.80
N PRO A 674 4.54 6.61 -27.67
CA PRO A 674 4.18 5.63 -28.70
C PRO A 674 3.61 4.34 -28.10
N ALA A 675 2.57 3.77 -28.71
CA ALA A 675 1.87 2.61 -28.16
C ALA A 675 2.77 1.38 -28.01
N SER A 676 3.56 1.03 -29.04
CA SER A 676 4.49 -0.12 -28.99
C SER A 676 5.57 0.03 -27.92
N PHE A 677 6.12 1.25 -27.72
CA PHE A 677 7.04 1.52 -26.62
C PHE A 677 6.37 1.39 -25.24
N SER A 678 5.15 1.92 -25.10
CA SER A 678 4.39 1.82 -23.83
C SER A 678 4.13 0.36 -23.45
N ILE A 679 3.77 -0.48 -24.41
CA ILE A 679 3.54 -1.92 -24.19
C ILE A 679 4.82 -2.60 -23.74
N TYR A 680 5.93 -2.40 -24.46
CA TYR A 680 7.23 -2.93 -24.06
C TYR A 680 7.63 -2.50 -22.65
N ARG A 681 7.45 -1.20 -22.32
CA ARG A 681 7.77 -0.66 -21.00
C ARG A 681 6.93 -1.30 -19.90
N ASP A 682 5.63 -1.46 -20.12
CA ASP A 682 4.70 -2.00 -19.14
C ASP A 682 4.95 -3.51 -18.90
N ILE A 683 5.25 -4.29 -19.95
CA ILE A 683 5.64 -5.71 -19.85
C ILE A 683 6.99 -5.87 -19.15
N SER A 684 7.99 -5.07 -19.53
CA SER A 684 9.32 -5.12 -18.90
C SER A 684 9.23 -4.76 -17.41
N TRP A 685 8.44 -3.74 -17.05
CA TRP A 685 8.19 -3.37 -15.66
C TRP A 685 7.41 -4.45 -14.90
N MET A 686 6.46 -5.13 -15.54
CA MET A 686 5.76 -6.28 -14.95
C MET A 686 6.74 -7.40 -14.60
N ILE A 687 7.69 -7.75 -15.47
CA ILE A 687 8.70 -8.78 -15.17
C ILE A 687 9.58 -8.33 -14.00
N LEU A 688 10.04 -7.08 -14.00
CA LEU A 688 10.91 -6.55 -12.94
C LEU A 688 10.21 -6.48 -11.57
N ILE A 689 8.97 -6.01 -11.51
CA ILE A 689 8.28 -5.78 -10.23
C ILE A 689 7.38 -6.95 -9.81
N ASP A 690 6.57 -7.48 -10.72
CA ASP A 690 5.58 -8.50 -10.36
C ASP A 690 6.20 -9.90 -10.28
N LEU A 691 7.32 -10.15 -10.98
CA LEU A 691 8.01 -11.44 -10.99
C LEU A 691 9.39 -11.46 -10.34
N ALA A 692 10.16 -10.36 -10.38
CA ALA A 692 11.55 -10.37 -9.87
C ALA A 692 11.74 -9.61 -8.54
N SER A 693 10.87 -8.67 -8.18
CA SER A 693 11.07 -7.85 -6.98
C SER A 693 10.54 -8.53 -5.71
N ASN A 694 11.40 -8.62 -4.69
CA ASN A 694 11.08 -9.12 -3.35
C ASN A 694 11.02 -8.02 -2.28
N THR A 695 11.16 -6.75 -2.67
CA THR A 695 11.31 -5.67 -1.68
C THR A 695 10.00 -5.41 -0.93
N VAL A 696 10.11 -5.38 0.40
CA VAL A 696 9.09 -4.85 1.29
C VAL A 696 8.91 -3.40 0.89
N LYS A 697 7.73 -3.08 0.35
CA LYS A 697 7.36 -1.76 -0.17
C LYS A 697 7.74 -0.69 0.85
N GLU A 698 8.79 0.08 0.57
CA GLU A 698 9.03 1.32 1.31
C GLU A 698 7.76 2.16 1.18
N VAL A 699 7.20 2.59 2.32
CA VAL A 699 5.98 3.39 2.36
C VAL A 699 6.33 4.81 1.95
N GLU A 700 6.72 4.99 0.68
CA GLU A 700 6.77 6.32 0.10
C GLU A 700 5.34 6.87 -0.01
N PRO A 701 5.15 8.19 0.18
CA PRO A 701 3.83 8.80 0.12
C PRO A 701 3.22 8.61 -1.27
N LEU A 702 1.91 8.40 -1.30
CA LEU A 702 1.15 8.37 -2.55
C LEU A 702 1.29 9.70 -3.30
N PRO A 703 1.25 9.67 -4.64
CA PRO A 703 1.22 10.90 -5.42
C PRO A 703 -0.01 11.75 -5.08
N GLU A 704 0.16 13.07 -5.12
CA GLU A 704 -0.94 14.02 -4.96
C GLU A 704 -1.87 14.00 -6.17
N PHE A 705 -1.32 13.82 -7.37
CA PHE A 705 -2.07 13.61 -8.60
C PHE A 705 -1.21 12.96 -9.69
N LEU A 706 -1.86 12.29 -10.65
CA LEU A 706 -1.23 11.73 -11.85
C LEU A 706 -1.22 12.77 -12.99
N LEU A 707 -0.32 12.61 -13.97
CA LEU A 707 -0.32 13.44 -15.18
C LEU A 707 -1.66 13.37 -15.94
N SER A 708 -2.34 12.21 -15.89
CA SER A 708 -3.67 12.01 -16.48
C SER A 708 -4.77 12.89 -15.89
N ASP A 709 -4.59 13.29 -14.62
CA ASP A 709 -5.54 14.09 -13.85
C ASP A 709 -5.24 15.59 -13.99
N TYR A 710 -4.05 15.93 -14.50
CA TYR A 710 -3.61 17.30 -14.69
C TYR A 710 -4.11 17.87 -16.04
N ASN A 711 -5.37 18.31 -16.04
CA ASN A 711 -6.08 18.82 -17.22
C ASN A 711 -5.35 19.95 -17.98
N ALA A 712 -4.51 20.74 -17.29
CA ALA A 712 -3.76 21.83 -17.90
C ALA A 712 -2.82 21.35 -19.03
N LEU A 713 -2.28 20.13 -18.89
CA LEU A 713 -1.41 19.50 -19.88
C LEU A 713 -2.08 18.35 -20.63
N PHE A 714 -2.91 17.54 -19.95
CA PHE A 714 -3.47 16.34 -20.54
C PHE A 714 -4.39 16.61 -21.74
N LYS A 715 -4.99 17.81 -21.83
CA LYS A 715 -5.78 18.23 -23.00
C LYS A 715 -5.00 18.25 -24.34
N TYR A 716 -3.67 18.22 -24.29
CA TYR A 716 -2.82 18.13 -25.47
C TYR A 716 -2.34 16.70 -25.77
N SER A 717 -2.70 15.72 -24.94
CA SER A 717 -2.24 14.33 -25.07
C SER A 717 -2.86 13.64 -26.29
N THR A 718 -2.06 12.81 -26.96
CA THR A 718 -2.55 11.84 -27.95
C THR A 718 -2.76 10.45 -27.35
N THR A 719 -2.32 10.26 -26.10
CA THR A 719 -2.43 9.01 -25.37
C THR A 719 -3.77 8.96 -24.64
N SER A 720 -4.48 7.84 -24.74
CA SER A 720 -5.77 7.66 -24.08
C SER A 720 -5.62 7.52 -22.56
N LYS A 721 -6.58 8.06 -21.80
CA LYS A 721 -6.58 7.98 -20.32
C LYS A 721 -6.61 6.54 -19.85
N GLY A 722 -5.60 6.13 -19.08
CA GLY A 722 -5.63 4.92 -18.27
C GLY A 722 -5.11 3.63 -18.91
N LEU A 723 -4.55 3.67 -20.13
CA LEU A 723 -4.00 2.48 -20.77
C LEU A 723 -2.63 2.03 -20.23
N SER A 724 -1.76 2.96 -19.82
CA SER A 724 -0.41 2.60 -19.35
C SER A 724 -0.34 2.43 -17.84
N ARG A 725 0.37 1.39 -17.41
CA ARG A 725 0.67 1.10 -16.01
C ARG A 725 1.70 2.09 -15.44
N PHE A 726 2.71 2.42 -16.24
CA PHE A 726 3.81 3.30 -15.86
C PHE A 726 3.58 4.72 -16.37
N THR A 727 3.53 5.71 -15.48
CA THR A 727 3.20 7.11 -15.84
C THR A 727 3.97 8.12 -15.00
N LEU A 728 3.80 9.43 -15.26
CA LEU A 728 4.29 10.49 -14.38
C LEU A 728 3.25 10.87 -13.33
N ALA A 729 3.71 11.09 -12.11
CA ALA A 729 2.90 11.57 -11.00
C ALA A 729 3.63 12.66 -10.21
N SER A 730 2.88 13.56 -9.59
CA SER A 730 3.44 14.66 -8.80
C SER A 730 3.41 14.35 -7.30
N LYS A 731 4.55 14.49 -6.63
CA LYS A 731 4.63 14.46 -5.15
C LYS A 731 4.11 15.75 -4.50
N ALA A 732 3.95 16.82 -5.28
CA ALA A 732 3.55 18.14 -4.78
C ALA A 732 2.20 18.56 -5.37
N LYS A 733 1.33 19.16 -4.54
CA LYS A 733 0.04 19.74 -4.97
C LYS A 733 0.23 20.95 -5.88
N SER A 734 -0.57 21.05 -6.94
CA SER A 734 -0.70 22.26 -7.75
C SER A 734 -1.17 23.43 -6.87
N PHE A 735 -0.65 24.63 -7.12
CA PHE A 735 -1.07 25.83 -6.38
C PHE A 735 -2.58 26.08 -6.46
N MET A 736 -3.19 25.74 -7.61
CA MET A 736 -4.64 25.82 -7.84
C MET A 736 -5.50 24.99 -6.89
N THR A 737 -4.92 23.95 -6.27
CA THR A 737 -5.61 23.03 -5.33
C THR A 737 -5.27 23.30 -3.87
N THR A 738 -4.42 24.29 -3.60
CA THR A 738 -3.98 24.65 -2.25
C THR A 738 -4.63 25.95 -1.79
N HIS A 739 -4.45 26.31 -0.51
CA HIS A 739 -4.98 27.57 0.03
C HIS A 739 -4.42 28.82 -0.69
N TYR A 740 -3.30 28.70 -1.40
CA TYR A 740 -2.74 29.73 -2.28
C TYR A 740 -3.54 29.97 -3.58
N ALA A 741 -4.60 29.21 -3.85
CA ALA A 741 -5.38 29.33 -5.09
C ALA A 741 -6.03 30.71 -5.29
N ASN A 742 -6.24 31.46 -4.20
CA ASN A 742 -6.76 32.82 -4.23
C ASN A 742 -5.85 33.75 -3.44
N VAL A 743 -5.61 34.94 -3.97
CA VAL A 743 -4.78 35.97 -3.36
C VAL A 743 -5.62 37.20 -3.04
N LYS A 744 -5.41 37.77 -1.84
CA LYS A 744 -6.04 39.02 -1.39
C LYS A 744 -5.27 40.24 -1.92
N PHE A 745 -5.99 41.33 -2.16
CA PHE A 745 -5.41 42.63 -2.49
C PHE A 745 -5.00 43.38 -1.20
N PRO A 746 -3.93 44.22 -1.24
CA PRO A 746 -3.08 44.50 -2.40
C PRO A 746 -2.25 43.27 -2.85
N ALA A 747 -2.15 43.07 -4.16
CA ALA A 747 -1.45 41.92 -4.75
C ALA A 747 -0.54 42.38 -5.88
N ARG A 748 0.67 41.81 -5.96
CA ARG A 748 1.63 42.06 -7.04
C ARG A 748 1.43 41.05 -8.16
N GLU A 749 1.96 41.35 -9.35
CA GLU A 749 1.94 40.42 -10.48
C GLU A 749 2.55 39.05 -10.12
N VAL A 750 3.66 39.05 -9.37
CA VAL A 750 4.37 37.84 -8.94
C VAL A 750 3.55 36.98 -7.97
N ASP A 751 2.61 37.57 -7.23
CA ASP A 751 1.74 36.83 -6.31
C ASP A 751 0.61 36.11 -7.09
N VAL A 752 0.25 36.63 -8.28
CA VAL A 752 -0.86 36.12 -9.10
C VAL A 752 -0.36 35.13 -10.14
N CYS A 753 0.79 35.38 -10.76
CA CYS A 753 1.36 34.56 -11.83
C CYS A 753 2.51 33.68 -11.30
N LEU A 754 2.17 32.49 -10.78
CA LEU A 754 3.12 31.57 -10.16
C LEU A 754 3.73 30.58 -11.17
N PRO A 755 4.97 30.10 -10.95
CA PRO A 755 5.52 28.97 -11.70
C PRO A 755 4.80 27.66 -11.35
N SER A 756 5.06 26.59 -12.11
CA SER A 756 4.46 25.29 -11.85
C SER A 756 4.90 24.74 -10.49
N GLY A 757 3.94 24.38 -9.65
CA GLY A 757 4.12 23.71 -8.37
C GLY A 757 4.32 22.20 -8.49
N ALA A 758 4.06 21.63 -9.66
CA ALA A 758 4.11 20.18 -9.90
C ALA A 758 5.55 19.66 -9.94
N LYS A 759 5.80 18.53 -9.26
CA LYS A 759 7.08 17.82 -9.26
C LYS A 759 6.88 16.42 -9.81
N PHE A 760 6.90 16.30 -11.13
CA PHE A 760 6.65 15.04 -11.82
C PHE A 760 7.83 14.07 -11.69
N GLN A 761 7.51 12.85 -11.30
CA GLN A 761 8.40 11.70 -11.23
C GLN A 761 7.68 10.47 -11.79
N TYR A 762 8.42 9.48 -12.25
CA TYR A 762 7.81 8.24 -12.72
C TYR A 762 7.13 7.48 -11.58
N PHE A 763 6.04 6.77 -11.88
CA PHE A 763 5.18 6.12 -10.91
C PHE A 763 4.46 4.90 -11.52
N ASP A 764 4.46 3.78 -10.79
CA ASP A 764 3.67 2.58 -11.10
C ASP A 764 2.27 2.69 -10.48
N LYS A 765 1.25 2.84 -11.32
CA LYS A 765 -0.15 2.97 -10.90
C LYS A 765 -0.69 1.70 -10.24
N LYS A 766 -0.27 0.51 -10.70
CA LYS A 766 -0.79 -0.78 -10.23
C LYS A 766 -0.28 -1.09 -8.84
N ASN A 767 1.05 -1.04 -8.66
CA ASN A 767 1.66 -1.38 -7.37
C ASN A 767 1.81 -0.20 -6.41
N LYS A 768 1.56 1.03 -6.88
CA LYS A 768 1.70 2.30 -6.15
C LYS A 768 3.14 2.54 -5.69
N ILE A 769 4.09 2.31 -6.58
CA ILE A 769 5.53 2.38 -6.31
C ILE A 769 6.15 3.50 -7.12
N TRP A 770 6.98 4.31 -6.48
CA TRP A 770 7.92 5.20 -7.16
C TRP A 770 9.14 4.38 -7.58
N PRO A 771 9.53 4.35 -8.86
CA PRO A 771 10.75 3.72 -9.33
C PRO A 771 11.96 4.41 -8.68
N SER A 772 12.37 3.92 -7.51
CA SER A 772 13.70 4.13 -6.95
C SER A 772 14.64 3.06 -7.52
N LYS A 773 15.94 3.15 -7.26
CA LYS A 773 16.92 2.17 -7.77
C LYS A 773 16.48 0.75 -7.37
N LEU A 774 16.02 -0.02 -8.35
CA LEU A 774 15.65 -1.42 -8.18
C LEU A 774 16.86 -2.17 -7.65
N SER A 775 16.79 -2.61 -6.40
CA SER A 775 17.82 -3.40 -5.76
C SER A 775 17.22 -4.72 -5.28
N GLY A 776 17.97 -5.81 -5.42
CA GLY A 776 17.52 -7.14 -5.00
C GLY A 776 16.52 -7.81 -5.94
N LEU A 777 16.64 -7.61 -7.27
CA LEU A 777 15.88 -8.38 -8.25
C LEU A 777 16.33 -9.84 -8.24
N SER A 778 15.40 -10.77 -7.99
CA SER A 778 15.70 -12.20 -7.94
C SER A 778 14.44 -13.05 -8.13
N PHE A 779 14.53 -14.08 -8.98
CA PHE A 779 13.47 -15.09 -9.12
C PHE A 779 13.48 -16.15 -7.99
N ALA A 780 14.34 -15.98 -6.97
CA ALA A 780 14.54 -16.96 -5.91
C ALA A 780 13.25 -17.33 -5.16
N HIS A 781 12.34 -16.38 -5.00
CA HIS A 781 11.07 -16.62 -4.30
C HIS A 781 10.13 -17.55 -5.09
N HIS A 782 10.20 -17.54 -6.42
CA HIS A 782 9.48 -18.48 -7.28
C HIS A 782 10.14 -19.86 -7.34
N CYS A 783 11.44 -19.93 -7.06
CA CYS A 783 12.25 -21.14 -7.14
C CYS A 783 12.76 -21.58 -5.77
N SER A 784 11.93 -21.43 -4.72
CA SER A 784 12.32 -21.74 -3.34
C SER A 784 12.22 -23.24 -3.04
N LEU A 785 13.06 -23.71 -2.12
CA LEU A 785 13.01 -25.07 -1.61
C LEU A 785 11.96 -25.17 -0.50
N ASN A 786 10.88 -25.90 -0.77
CA ASN A 786 9.80 -26.12 0.17
C ASN A 786 9.86 -27.54 0.74
N PHE A 787 9.94 -27.66 2.06
CA PHE A 787 9.79 -28.93 2.76
C PHE A 787 8.33 -29.11 3.22
N PRO A 788 7.83 -30.35 3.33
CA PRO A 788 6.52 -30.63 3.92
C PRO A 788 6.40 -30.04 5.34
N GLU A 789 5.25 -29.45 5.69
CA GLU A 789 5.06 -28.77 6.99
C GLU A 789 5.28 -29.69 8.21
N GLY A 790 4.99 -30.98 8.07
CA GLY A 790 5.22 -31.99 9.11
C GLY A 790 6.67 -32.49 9.21
N SER A 791 7.59 -32.01 8.37
CA SER A 791 8.99 -32.44 8.36
C SER A 791 9.80 -31.70 9.42
N PRO A 792 10.76 -32.36 10.11
CA PRO A 792 11.69 -31.68 10.98
C PRO A 792 12.62 -30.71 10.22
N PHE A 793 12.73 -30.87 8.89
CA PHE A 793 13.45 -29.94 8.01
C PHE A 793 12.64 -28.71 7.59
N PHE A 794 11.37 -28.57 7.99
CA PHE A 794 10.60 -27.36 7.69
C PHE A 794 11.26 -26.09 8.27
N SER A 795 11.85 -26.19 9.47
CA SER A 795 12.62 -25.10 10.06
C SER A 795 13.95 -24.84 9.34
N PHE A 796 14.50 -25.84 8.63
CA PHE A 796 15.76 -25.75 7.90
C PHE A 796 15.73 -24.65 6.82
N SER A 797 14.61 -24.52 6.09
CA SER A 797 14.43 -23.47 5.07
C SER A 797 14.43 -22.05 5.66
N LYS A 798 13.87 -21.88 6.87
CA LYS A 798 13.87 -20.61 7.62
C LYS A 798 15.24 -20.30 8.25
N ILE A 799 15.94 -21.30 8.77
CA ILE A 799 17.20 -21.16 9.53
C ILE A 799 18.37 -20.77 8.63
N LEU A 800 18.48 -21.39 7.45
CA LEU A 800 19.59 -21.11 6.54
C LEU A 800 19.39 -19.84 5.72
N SER A 801 18.22 -19.20 5.81
CA SER A 801 17.89 -18.07 4.95
C SER A 801 18.30 -18.39 3.51
N LEU A 802 17.81 -19.51 2.96
CA LEU A 802 18.04 -19.98 1.57
C LEU A 802 17.48 -18.98 0.52
N LYS A 803 17.58 -17.68 0.79
CA LYS A 803 17.69 -16.62 -0.18
C LYS A 803 18.89 -16.99 -1.03
N ILE A 804 18.62 -17.35 -2.27
CA ILE A 804 19.62 -17.83 -3.22
C ILE A 804 20.71 -16.75 -3.49
N ASP A 805 20.53 -15.54 -2.95
CA ASP A 805 21.49 -14.43 -2.96
C ASP A 805 22.47 -14.42 -1.77
N THR A 806 22.37 -15.35 -0.81
CA THR A 806 23.39 -15.51 0.25
C THR A 806 24.53 -16.41 -0.22
N PRO A 807 25.79 -16.07 0.07
CA PRO A 807 26.92 -16.91 -0.32
C PRO A 807 26.80 -18.32 0.26
N ASP A 808 27.15 -19.32 -0.55
CA ASP A 808 27.12 -20.74 -0.16
C ASP A 808 27.80 -20.96 1.19
N PRO A 809 27.25 -21.84 2.06
CA PRO A 809 27.82 -22.08 3.38
C PRO A 809 29.23 -22.67 3.23
N SER A 810 30.21 -22.03 3.86
CA SER A 810 31.57 -22.58 3.97
C SER A 810 31.59 -23.80 4.89
N SER A 811 32.59 -24.66 4.76
CA SER A 811 32.77 -25.82 5.66
C SER A 811 32.77 -25.43 7.13
N TYR A 812 33.39 -24.30 7.49
CA TYR A 812 33.35 -23.74 8.85
C TYR A 812 31.95 -23.27 9.25
N ALA A 813 31.19 -22.66 8.35
CA ALA A 813 29.82 -22.23 8.62
C ALA A 813 28.88 -23.42 8.86
N VAL A 814 29.07 -24.52 8.11
CA VAL A 814 28.32 -25.77 8.31
C VAL A 814 28.55 -26.32 9.72
N VAL A 815 29.82 -26.46 10.15
CA VAL A 815 30.17 -26.95 11.48
C VAL A 815 29.65 -26.02 12.59
N ALA A 816 29.79 -24.71 12.42
CA ALA A 816 29.28 -23.73 13.39
C ALA A 816 27.75 -23.77 13.54
N SER A 817 27.03 -24.22 12.51
CA SER A 817 25.58 -24.29 12.51
C SER A 817 25.02 -25.53 13.22
N CYS A 818 25.85 -26.51 13.62
CA CYS A 818 25.39 -27.75 14.26
C CYS A 818 24.52 -27.51 15.51
N VAL A 819 24.76 -26.40 16.23
CA VAL A 819 23.96 -25.98 17.39
C VAL A 819 22.52 -25.61 17.00
N LYS A 820 22.28 -25.29 15.73
CA LYS A 820 20.97 -24.93 15.15
C LYS A 820 20.22 -26.13 14.55
N CYS A 821 20.71 -27.36 14.76
CA CYS A 821 20.07 -28.58 14.24
C CYS A 821 18.63 -28.72 14.78
N PRO A 822 17.61 -28.93 13.92
CA PRO A 822 16.23 -29.14 14.35
C PRO A 822 16.08 -30.38 15.24
N THR A 823 15.11 -30.32 16.16
CA THR A 823 14.76 -31.45 17.03
C THR A 823 14.25 -32.63 16.21
N GLY A 824 14.84 -33.82 16.38
CA GLY A 824 14.47 -35.04 15.67
C GLY A 824 15.30 -35.35 14.43
N VAL A 825 16.27 -34.51 14.06
CA VAL A 825 17.24 -34.79 12.99
C VAL A 825 18.60 -35.15 13.58
N PRO A 826 19.26 -36.24 13.13
CA PRO A 826 20.64 -36.51 13.48
C PRO A 826 21.59 -35.41 13.00
N ILE A 827 22.54 -34.99 13.84
CA ILE A 827 23.48 -33.90 13.52
C ILE A 827 24.28 -34.20 12.24
N HIS A 828 24.66 -35.46 12.01
CA HIS A 828 25.37 -35.85 10.79
C HIS A 828 24.51 -35.69 9.53
N GLU A 829 23.21 -36.04 9.58
CA GLU A 829 22.28 -35.86 8.46
C GLU A 829 22.07 -34.37 8.17
N PHE A 830 21.87 -33.55 9.21
CA PHE A 830 21.78 -32.09 9.09
C PHE A 830 23.05 -31.47 8.50
N SER A 831 24.23 -31.89 8.97
CA SER A 831 25.52 -31.41 8.45
C SER A 831 25.73 -31.83 7.00
N SER A 832 25.46 -33.09 6.64
CA SER A 832 25.58 -33.59 5.27
C SER A 832 24.64 -32.86 4.30
N MET A 833 23.40 -32.59 4.71
CA MET A 833 22.47 -31.79 3.90
C MET A 833 22.98 -30.37 3.66
N GLN A 834 23.60 -29.73 4.66
CA GLN A 834 24.21 -28.42 4.45
C GLN A 834 25.46 -28.45 3.56
N THR A 835 26.30 -29.48 3.72
CA THR A 835 27.49 -29.66 2.86
C THR A 835 27.11 -29.79 1.39
N LEU A 836 25.95 -30.39 1.07
CA LEU A 836 25.43 -30.44 -0.30
C LEU A 836 25.11 -29.06 -0.92
N LEU A 837 24.91 -28.02 -0.10
CA LEU A 837 24.75 -26.64 -0.55
C LEU A 837 26.09 -25.90 -0.74
N SER A 838 27.22 -26.50 -0.35
CA SER A 838 28.52 -25.84 -0.40
C SER A 838 29.16 -25.89 -1.80
N GLY A 839 29.12 -24.77 -2.50
CA GLY A 839 29.85 -24.56 -3.76
C GLY A 839 29.23 -25.23 -4.98
N PHE A 840 29.05 -24.45 -6.05
CA PHE A 840 28.47 -24.93 -7.32
C PHE A 840 29.28 -26.06 -7.99
N ARG A 841 30.62 -25.99 -7.98
CA ARG A 841 31.50 -26.96 -8.68
C ARG A 841 31.57 -28.34 -8.02
N HIS A 842 31.49 -28.40 -6.69
CA HIS A 842 31.64 -29.66 -5.95
C HIS A 842 30.30 -30.34 -5.63
N ARG A 843 29.17 -29.72 -5.97
CA ARG A 843 27.82 -30.21 -5.66
C ARG A 843 27.61 -31.67 -6.08
N TRP A 844 27.90 -32.01 -7.33
CA TRP A 844 27.72 -33.37 -7.84
C TRP A 844 28.70 -34.37 -7.24
N LEU A 845 29.92 -33.95 -6.91
CA LEU A 845 30.89 -34.77 -6.17
C LEU A 845 30.38 -35.06 -4.76
N GLN A 846 29.79 -34.07 -4.09
CA GLN A 846 29.18 -34.27 -2.76
C GLN A 846 27.95 -35.19 -2.85
N ILE A 847 27.09 -35.03 -3.86
CA ILE A 847 25.99 -35.97 -4.13
C ILE A 847 26.53 -37.39 -4.28
N LEU A 848 27.62 -37.58 -5.03
CA LEU A 848 28.24 -38.89 -5.24
C LEU A 848 28.81 -39.49 -3.96
N ILE A 849 29.42 -38.67 -3.10
CA ILE A 849 29.91 -39.09 -1.77
C ILE A 849 28.74 -39.54 -0.90
N GLU A 850 27.68 -38.75 -0.81
CA GLU A 850 26.52 -39.10 0.03
C GLU A 850 25.74 -40.30 -0.51
N MET A 851 25.72 -40.51 -1.83
CA MET A 851 25.18 -41.75 -2.43
C MET A 851 25.92 -43.00 -1.96
N GLY A 852 27.23 -42.88 -1.70
CA GLY A 852 28.06 -43.96 -1.14
C GLY A 852 28.12 -43.99 0.39
N SER A 853 27.54 -43.01 1.08
CA SER A 853 27.54 -42.90 2.55
C SER A 853 26.25 -43.45 3.16
N SER A 854 26.15 -43.45 4.49
CA SER A 854 24.89 -43.71 5.22
C SER A 854 24.41 -42.49 6.00
N ASN A 855 24.90 -41.29 5.64
CA ASN A 855 24.64 -40.06 6.41
C ASN A 855 23.24 -39.48 6.16
N ILE A 856 22.69 -39.68 4.96
CA ILE A 856 21.40 -39.10 4.54
C ILE A 856 20.38 -40.23 4.32
N ASN A 857 19.19 -40.08 4.88
CA ASN A 857 18.10 -41.01 4.60
C ASN A 857 17.38 -40.65 3.29
N PHE A 858 17.71 -41.36 2.21
CA PHE A 858 17.11 -41.17 0.88
C PHE A 858 15.65 -41.64 0.76
N SER A 859 15.11 -42.36 1.75
CA SER A 859 13.71 -42.84 1.71
C SER A 859 12.69 -41.80 2.19
N THR A 860 13.10 -40.59 2.58
CA THR A 860 12.18 -39.54 3.05
C THR A 860 11.75 -38.57 1.95
N GLU A 861 10.54 -38.02 2.07
CA GLU A 861 10.03 -36.98 1.17
C GLU A 861 10.92 -35.73 1.14
N SER A 862 11.42 -35.31 2.32
CA SER A 862 12.27 -34.12 2.44
C SER A 862 13.59 -34.25 1.70
N THR A 863 14.25 -35.41 1.82
CA THR A 863 15.48 -35.69 1.08
C THR A 863 15.22 -35.72 -0.42
N SER A 864 14.10 -36.31 -0.86
CA SER A 864 13.74 -36.34 -2.29
C SER A 864 13.53 -34.94 -2.86
N CYS A 865 12.78 -34.08 -2.17
CA CYS A 865 12.61 -32.67 -2.54
C CYS A 865 13.96 -31.94 -2.65
N PHE A 866 14.83 -32.15 -1.67
CA PHE A 866 16.15 -31.51 -1.62
C PHE A 866 17.09 -31.96 -2.74
N MET A 867 17.19 -33.27 -2.96
CA MET A 867 18.03 -33.84 -4.02
C MET A 867 17.53 -33.44 -5.40
N ASN A 868 16.21 -33.47 -5.63
CA ASN A 868 15.62 -32.99 -6.86
C ASN A 868 15.95 -31.51 -7.09
N PHE A 869 15.78 -30.66 -6.08
CA PHE A 869 16.14 -29.24 -6.15
C PHE A 869 17.61 -29.02 -6.56
N LEU A 870 18.55 -29.67 -5.86
CA LEU A 870 19.98 -29.52 -6.14
C LEU A 870 20.40 -30.05 -7.52
N SER A 871 19.79 -31.14 -7.96
CA SER A 871 20.10 -31.79 -9.23
C SER A 871 19.59 -31.03 -10.46
N LEU A 872 18.59 -30.17 -10.27
CA LEU A 872 17.91 -29.41 -11.34
C LEU A 872 18.32 -27.93 -11.39
N GLN A 873 18.84 -27.37 -10.30
CA GLN A 873 19.23 -25.96 -10.26
C GLN A 873 20.34 -25.66 -11.27
N VAL A 874 20.09 -24.70 -12.16
CA VAL A 874 20.98 -24.33 -13.28
C VAL A 874 22.31 -23.75 -12.77
N GLY A 875 22.25 -22.81 -11.82
CA GLY A 875 23.42 -22.12 -11.30
C GLY A 875 24.08 -21.13 -12.26
N PRO A 876 25.28 -20.63 -11.89
CA PRO A 876 26.04 -19.70 -12.70
C PRO A 876 26.43 -20.29 -14.06
N ARG A 877 26.44 -19.41 -15.06
CA ARG A 877 26.82 -19.74 -16.43
C ARG A 877 28.30 -20.14 -16.54
N ASP A 878 28.58 -21.05 -17.47
CA ASP A 878 29.92 -21.31 -18.02
C ASP A 878 30.01 -20.71 -19.44
N GLU A 879 31.19 -20.24 -19.84
CA GLU A 879 31.40 -19.65 -21.16
C GLU A 879 31.50 -20.71 -22.26
N GLU A 880 32.02 -21.89 -21.90
CA GLU A 880 32.37 -22.95 -22.86
C GLU A 880 31.23 -23.94 -23.11
N ASP A 881 30.36 -24.19 -22.13
CA ASP A 881 29.33 -25.25 -22.23
C ASP A 881 27.95 -24.81 -21.68
N VAL A 882 26.89 -25.21 -22.39
CA VAL A 882 25.48 -24.94 -22.04
C VAL A 882 25.04 -25.55 -20.71
N ARG A 883 25.72 -26.61 -20.24
CA ARG A 883 25.46 -27.25 -18.95
C ARG A 883 25.82 -26.35 -17.76
N GLY A 884 26.65 -25.34 -17.96
CA GLY A 884 27.09 -24.43 -16.91
C GLY A 884 28.00 -25.09 -15.87
N ILE A 885 28.40 -24.30 -14.85
CA ILE A 885 29.43 -24.68 -13.88
C ILE A 885 29.01 -25.89 -13.02
N ILE A 886 27.71 -26.05 -12.78
CA ILE A 886 27.19 -27.15 -11.96
C ILE A 886 27.19 -28.46 -12.73
N HIS A 887 26.68 -28.47 -13.97
CA HIS A 887 26.40 -29.71 -14.70
C HIS A 887 27.50 -30.11 -15.69
N CYS A 888 28.54 -29.32 -15.89
CA CYS A 888 29.65 -29.67 -16.79
C CYS A 888 30.38 -30.98 -16.39
N VAL A 889 30.31 -31.38 -15.12
CA VAL A 889 30.89 -32.64 -14.61
C VAL A 889 30.37 -33.90 -15.31
N PHE A 890 29.20 -33.86 -15.96
CA PHE A 890 28.67 -34.99 -16.74
C PHE A 890 29.47 -35.28 -18.03
N LEU A 891 30.42 -34.41 -18.40
CA LEU A 891 31.40 -34.66 -19.45
C LEU A 891 32.57 -35.52 -18.94
N ASP A 892 32.80 -35.58 -17.63
CA ASP A 892 33.86 -36.40 -17.05
C ASP A 892 33.46 -37.88 -17.00
N GLN A 893 34.25 -38.71 -17.68
CA GLN A 893 34.00 -40.15 -17.78
C GLN A 893 34.17 -40.88 -16.45
N GLY A 894 35.13 -40.45 -15.60
CA GLY A 894 35.40 -41.07 -14.31
C GLY A 894 34.24 -40.87 -13.33
N PHE A 895 33.73 -39.65 -13.26
CA PHE A 895 32.55 -39.27 -12.50
C PHE A 895 31.31 -40.05 -12.98
N CYS A 896 31.01 -40.02 -14.28
CA CYS A 896 29.84 -40.71 -14.83
C CYS A 896 29.88 -42.22 -14.54
N SER A 897 31.03 -42.85 -14.73
CA SER A 897 31.21 -44.29 -14.42
C SER A 897 30.94 -44.60 -12.95
N ARG A 898 31.40 -43.74 -12.04
CA ARG A 898 31.17 -43.91 -10.59
C ARG A 898 29.71 -43.64 -10.21
N LEU A 899 29.07 -42.67 -10.86
CA LEU A 899 27.65 -42.38 -10.66
C LEU A 899 26.78 -43.55 -11.11
N ILE A 900 27.06 -44.14 -12.27
CA ILE A 900 26.40 -45.36 -12.78
C ILE A 900 26.52 -46.50 -11.77
N TYR A 901 27.73 -46.72 -11.21
CA TYR A 901 27.95 -47.74 -10.19
C TYR A 901 27.05 -47.54 -8.96
N TRP A 902 27.04 -46.34 -8.38
CA TRP A 902 26.26 -46.07 -7.18
C TRP A 902 24.74 -46.10 -7.42
N ILE A 903 24.27 -45.61 -8.57
CA ILE A 903 22.85 -45.72 -8.93
C ILE A 903 22.44 -47.19 -9.03
N ASN A 904 23.22 -48.03 -9.72
CA ASN A 904 22.91 -49.45 -9.83
C ASN A 904 22.94 -50.17 -8.49
N TRP A 905 23.96 -49.90 -7.66
CA TRP A 905 24.09 -50.51 -6.35
C TRP A 905 22.89 -50.17 -5.44
N ARG A 906 22.49 -48.89 -5.38
CA ARG A 906 21.32 -48.44 -4.62
C ARG A 906 20.01 -48.98 -5.19
N LEU A 907 19.91 -49.06 -6.52
CA LEU A 907 18.75 -49.64 -7.19
C LEU A 907 18.60 -51.12 -6.82
N ASP A 908 19.70 -51.89 -6.83
CA ASP A 908 19.69 -53.29 -6.41
C ASP A 908 19.30 -53.44 -4.94
N GLU A 909 19.79 -52.56 -4.06
CA GLU A 909 19.42 -52.50 -2.64
C GLU A 909 17.90 -52.37 -2.44
N ILE A 910 17.24 -51.47 -3.18
CA ILE A 910 15.81 -51.21 -3.03
C ILE A 910 14.93 -52.13 -3.87
N SER A 911 15.45 -52.74 -4.95
CA SER A 911 14.67 -53.49 -5.94
C SER A 911 13.80 -54.63 -5.39
N SER A 912 14.15 -55.15 -4.20
CA SER A 912 13.39 -56.19 -3.52
C SER A 912 11.92 -55.80 -3.29
N ILE A 913 11.02 -56.78 -3.38
CA ILE A 913 9.58 -56.60 -3.17
C ILE A 913 9.27 -56.11 -1.74
N VAL A 914 10.13 -56.42 -0.77
CA VAL A 914 9.98 -56.03 0.64
C VAL A 914 10.11 -54.51 0.81
N ARG A 915 10.91 -53.84 -0.05
CA ARG A 915 11.16 -52.39 -0.01
C ARG A 915 10.28 -51.57 -0.96
N LYS A 916 9.18 -52.13 -1.47
CA LYS A 916 8.21 -51.44 -2.38
C LYS A 916 7.57 -50.15 -1.85
N ARG A 917 7.88 -49.73 -0.62
CA ARG A 917 7.44 -48.47 0.00
C ARG A 917 8.49 -47.34 -0.15
N ASP A 918 9.71 -47.64 -0.59
CA ASP A 918 10.81 -46.67 -0.77
C ASP A 918 10.68 -45.84 -2.07
N VAL A 919 9.49 -45.28 -2.30
CA VAL A 919 9.16 -44.52 -3.52
C VAL A 919 10.00 -43.24 -3.66
N PHE A 920 10.36 -42.60 -2.55
CA PHE A 920 11.17 -41.37 -2.55
C PHE A 920 12.63 -41.63 -2.92
N HIS A 921 13.20 -42.76 -2.48
CA HIS A 921 14.53 -43.19 -2.91
C HIS A 921 14.52 -43.48 -4.41
N MET A 922 13.51 -44.21 -4.88
CA MET A 922 13.33 -44.47 -6.31
C MET A 922 13.19 -43.18 -7.14
N GLU A 923 12.45 -42.17 -6.66
CA GLU A 923 12.33 -40.86 -7.30
C GLU A 923 13.70 -40.17 -7.49
N ILE A 924 14.59 -40.25 -6.48
CA ILE A 924 15.95 -39.70 -6.55
C ILE A 924 16.76 -40.45 -7.62
N LEU A 925 16.75 -41.80 -7.61
CA LEU A 925 17.48 -42.60 -8.58
C LEU A 925 17.00 -42.34 -10.02
N ILE A 926 15.70 -42.20 -10.23
CA ILE A 926 15.13 -41.82 -11.53
C ILE A 926 15.63 -40.44 -11.94
N THR A 927 15.61 -39.45 -11.04
CA THR A 927 16.13 -38.11 -11.34
C THR A 927 17.60 -38.17 -11.75
N LEU A 928 18.45 -38.88 -11.00
CA LEU A 928 19.87 -39.03 -11.33
C LEU A 928 20.10 -39.75 -12.66
N ALA A 929 19.35 -40.82 -12.94
CA ALA A 929 19.42 -41.56 -14.20
C ALA A 929 18.95 -40.71 -15.40
N ILE A 930 17.92 -39.88 -15.21
CA ILE A 930 17.47 -38.92 -16.22
C ILE A 930 18.55 -37.85 -16.44
N ARG A 931 19.19 -37.33 -15.40
CA ARG A 931 20.30 -36.35 -15.57
C ARG A 931 21.48 -36.96 -16.31
N LEU A 932 21.81 -38.22 -16.04
CA LEU A 932 22.82 -38.96 -16.81
C LEU A 932 22.41 -39.11 -18.29
N PHE A 933 21.14 -39.42 -18.56
CA PHE A 933 20.60 -39.56 -19.91
C PHE A 933 20.59 -38.23 -20.69
N GLU A 934 20.18 -37.13 -20.04
CA GLU A 934 20.04 -35.81 -20.67
C GLU A 934 21.38 -35.09 -20.84
N LEU A 935 22.27 -35.18 -19.86
CA LEU A 935 23.50 -34.37 -19.82
C LEU A 935 24.77 -35.13 -20.18
N GLY A 936 24.77 -36.46 -20.04
CA GLY A 936 25.94 -37.30 -20.28
C GLY A 936 26.30 -37.42 -21.77
N GLY A 937 27.54 -37.85 -22.03
CA GLY A 937 27.97 -38.23 -23.37
C GLY A 937 27.21 -39.44 -23.96
N PRO A 938 27.40 -39.77 -25.25
CA PRO A 938 26.60 -40.81 -25.94
C PRO A 938 26.60 -42.18 -25.26
N SER A 939 27.75 -42.65 -24.74
CA SER A 939 27.85 -43.91 -24.01
C SER A 939 27.09 -43.87 -22.68
N HIS A 940 27.22 -42.79 -21.92
CA HIS A 940 26.52 -42.60 -20.66
C HIS A 940 25.01 -42.47 -20.83
N ARG A 941 24.55 -41.91 -21.96
CA ARG A 941 23.13 -41.85 -22.31
C ARG A 941 22.52 -43.24 -22.48
N VAL A 942 23.25 -44.17 -23.11
CA VAL A 942 22.82 -45.57 -23.22
C VAL A 942 22.72 -46.22 -21.84
N GLU A 943 23.68 -45.98 -20.96
CA GLU A 943 23.63 -46.52 -19.59
C GLU A 943 22.49 -45.90 -18.76
N GLY A 944 22.21 -44.61 -18.91
CA GLY A 944 21.03 -43.97 -18.31
C GLY A 944 19.72 -44.62 -18.78
N TYR A 945 19.61 -44.94 -20.06
CA TYR A 945 18.46 -45.69 -20.61
C TYR A 945 18.35 -47.11 -20.02
N ASN A 946 19.48 -47.83 -19.87
CA ASN A 946 19.51 -49.17 -19.28
C ASN A 946 19.05 -49.15 -17.82
N ILE A 947 19.54 -48.19 -17.03
CA ILE A 947 19.11 -47.99 -15.64
C ILE A 947 17.60 -47.71 -15.58
N LEU A 948 17.08 -46.79 -16.41
CA LEU A 948 15.66 -46.47 -16.44
C LEU A 948 14.79 -47.66 -16.86
N THR A 949 15.32 -48.55 -17.71
CA THR A 949 14.66 -49.81 -18.06
C THR A 949 14.58 -50.77 -16.88
N LYS A 950 15.67 -50.90 -16.10
CA LYS A 950 15.69 -51.68 -14.86
C LYS A 950 14.73 -51.12 -13.81
N VAL A 951 14.67 -49.78 -13.68
CA VAL A 951 13.71 -49.10 -12.80
C VAL A 951 12.27 -49.37 -13.23
N ARG A 952 11.96 -49.28 -14.53
CA ARG A 952 10.63 -49.58 -15.08
C ARG A 952 10.16 -50.98 -14.67
N ASN A 953 11.00 -51.99 -14.89
CA ASN A 953 10.67 -53.38 -14.52
C ASN A 953 10.47 -53.53 -13.01
N THR A 954 11.30 -52.88 -12.20
CA THR A 954 11.21 -52.91 -10.73
C THR A 954 9.91 -52.28 -10.24
N THR A 955 9.58 -51.08 -10.74
CA THR A 955 8.35 -50.35 -10.36
C THR A 955 7.07 -51.05 -10.81
N LEU A 956 7.08 -51.73 -11.97
CA LEU A 956 5.96 -52.58 -12.40
C LEU A 956 5.76 -53.79 -11.49
N ASN A 957 6.86 -54.45 -11.11
CA ASN A 957 6.79 -55.56 -10.16
C ASN A 957 6.20 -55.09 -8.82
N TRP A 958 6.65 -53.93 -8.30
CA TRP A 958 6.08 -53.32 -7.10
C TRP A 958 4.59 -52.99 -7.27
N LEU A 959 4.20 -52.41 -8.40
CA LEU A 959 2.80 -52.07 -8.71
C LEU A 959 1.90 -53.33 -8.67
N SER A 960 2.35 -54.43 -9.28
CA SER A 960 1.61 -55.69 -9.30
C SER A 960 1.39 -56.27 -7.89
N GLU A 961 2.40 -56.18 -7.03
CA GLU A 961 2.34 -56.68 -5.65
C GLU A 961 1.52 -55.76 -4.73
N LEU A 962 1.63 -54.43 -4.87
CA LEU A 962 0.80 -53.47 -4.13
C LEU A 962 -0.68 -53.65 -4.44
N LYS A 963 -1.04 -53.91 -5.71
CA LYS A 963 -2.42 -54.21 -6.12
C LYS A 963 -2.95 -55.49 -5.46
N LYS A 964 -2.13 -56.55 -5.34
CA LYS A 964 -2.50 -57.77 -4.61
C LYS A 964 -2.76 -57.49 -3.14
N GLU A 965 -1.91 -56.68 -2.49
CA GLU A 965 -2.08 -56.31 -1.08
C GLU A 965 -3.32 -55.45 -0.83
N ILE A 966 -3.64 -54.49 -1.72
CA ILE A 966 -4.88 -53.70 -1.63
C ILE A 966 -6.10 -54.62 -1.69
N LYS A 967 -6.10 -55.57 -2.62
CA LYS A 967 -7.19 -56.55 -2.77
C LYS A 967 -7.32 -57.50 -1.57
N ALA A 968 -6.25 -57.73 -0.83
CA ALA A 968 -6.24 -58.58 0.37
C ALA A 968 -6.46 -57.80 1.68
N SER A 969 -6.52 -56.47 1.64
CA SER A 969 -6.61 -55.63 2.85
C SER A 969 -8.05 -55.45 3.35
N ASP A 970 -8.31 -55.80 4.61
CA ASP A 970 -9.63 -55.63 5.25
C ASP A 970 -9.81 -54.24 5.90
N ASN A 971 -8.72 -53.52 6.18
CA ASN A 971 -8.73 -52.23 6.87
C ASN A 971 -8.63 -51.05 5.87
N ASN A 972 -9.57 -50.09 5.99
CA ASN A 972 -9.68 -48.92 5.12
C ASN A 972 -8.44 -47.99 5.22
N GLU A 973 -7.86 -47.81 6.40
CA GLU A 973 -6.68 -46.93 6.57
C GLU A 973 -5.43 -47.49 5.88
N THR A 974 -5.21 -48.82 6.00
CA THR A 974 -4.10 -49.49 5.31
C THR A 974 -4.29 -49.49 3.80
N SER A 975 -5.54 -49.68 3.34
CA SER A 975 -5.89 -49.62 1.91
C SER A 975 -5.61 -48.23 1.32
N GLN A 976 -5.93 -47.15 2.04
CA GLN A 976 -5.64 -45.77 1.61
C GLN A 976 -4.13 -45.49 1.52
N LYS A 977 -3.34 -45.95 2.50
CA LYS A 977 -1.87 -45.81 2.46
C LYS A 977 -1.24 -46.60 1.30
N LEU A 978 -1.71 -47.82 1.05
CA LEU A 978 -1.26 -48.62 -0.09
C LEU A 978 -1.66 -47.99 -1.43
N ALA A 979 -2.85 -47.42 -1.53
CA ALA A 979 -3.29 -46.68 -2.72
C ALA A 979 -2.37 -45.49 -3.04
N LEU A 980 -1.86 -44.78 -2.02
CA LEU A 980 -0.86 -43.72 -2.24
C LEU A 980 0.44 -44.27 -2.84
N TYR A 981 0.93 -45.44 -2.39
CA TYR A 981 2.10 -46.08 -2.99
C TYR A 981 1.84 -46.57 -4.41
N VAL A 982 0.62 -47.03 -4.72
CA VAL A 982 0.22 -47.36 -6.11
C VAL A 982 0.29 -46.13 -7.00
N ILE A 983 -0.23 -44.98 -6.54
CA ILE A 983 -0.15 -43.71 -7.27
C ILE A 983 1.32 -43.34 -7.54
N TRP A 984 2.17 -43.36 -6.50
CA TRP A 984 3.60 -43.06 -6.64
C TRP A 984 4.32 -44.02 -7.60
N THR A 985 4.15 -45.33 -7.42
CA THR A 985 4.81 -46.34 -8.27
C THR A 985 4.35 -46.25 -9.73
N SER A 986 3.07 -45.98 -9.97
CA SER A 986 2.56 -45.67 -11.32
C SER A 986 3.23 -44.44 -11.92
N LEU A 987 3.32 -43.33 -11.18
CA LEU A 987 3.99 -42.11 -11.65
C LEU A 987 5.47 -42.34 -11.94
N LEU A 988 6.18 -43.05 -11.06
CA LEU A 988 7.60 -43.40 -11.23
C LEU A 988 7.81 -44.28 -12.46
N CYS A 989 6.96 -45.30 -12.67
CA CYS A 989 7.00 -46.15 -13.85
C CYS A 989 6.79 -45.33 -15.13
N ARG A 990 5.76 -44.48 -15.17
CA ARG A 990 5.48 -43.58 -16.31
C ARG A 990 6.65 -42.63 -16.58
N ARG A 991 7.25 -42.08 -15.53
CA ARG A 991 8.40 -41.15 -15.63
C ARG A 991 9.60 -41.75 -16.39
N THR A 992 9.76 -43.08 -16.39
CA THR A 992 10.82 -43.75 -17.18
C THR A 992 10.63 -43.66 -18.70
N PHE A 993 9.46 -43.25 -19.19
CA PHE A 993 9.20 -43.09 -20.62
C PHE A 993 9.70 -41.75 -21.18
N VAL A 994 10.25 -40.87 -20.33
CA VAL A 994 10.87 -39.60 -20.74
C VAL A 994 11.94 -39.77 -21.82
N VAL A 995 12.63 -40.92 -21.83
CA VAL A 995 13.69 -41.27 -22.81
C VAL A 995 13.17 -41.38 -24.24
N PHE A 996 11.86 -41.52 -24.43
CA PHE A 996 11.23 -41.64 -25.75
C PHE A 996 10.77 -40.29 -26.31
N ILE A 997 10.93 -39.19 -25.58
CA ILE A 997 10.64 -37.85 -26.10
C ILE A 997 11.58 -37.57 -27.28
N GLY A 998 11.01 -37.25 -28.43
CA GLY A 998 11.74 -36.99 -29.67
C GLY A 998 12.12 -38.24 -30.49
N LEU A 999 11.75 -39.45 -30.04
CA LEU A 999 11.90 -40.68 -30.82
C LEU A 999 10.69 -40.95 -31.73
N SER A 1000 10.84 -41.87 -32.71
CA SER A 1000 9.80 -42.19 -33.69
C SER A 1000 8.79 -43.23 -33.20
N SER A 1001 9.15 -44.12 -32.28
CA SER A 1001 8.24 -45.14 -31.75
C SER A 1001 8.69 -45.63 -30.37
N ILE A 1002 7.73 -46.11 -29.58
CA ILE A 1002 8.00 -46.83 -28.34
C ILE A 1002 7.96 -48.34 -28.65
N PRO A 1003 8.96 -49.13 -28.19
CA PRO A 1003 8.95 -50.57 -28.37
C PRO A 1003 7.64 -51.21 -27.89
N HIS A 1004 7.05 -52.09 -28.71
CA HIS A 1004 5.72 -52.65 -28.46
C HIS A 1004 5.58 -53.34 -27.10
N ASP A 1005 6.63 -54.02 -26.64
CA ASP A 1005 6.64 -54.73 -25.36
C ASP A 1005 6.48 -53.79 -24.16
N LEU A 1006 6.93 -52.53 -24.30
CA LEU A 1006 6.90 -51.52 -23.25
C LEU A 1006 5.57 -50.75 -23.20
N ILE A 1007 4.74 -50.81 -24.23
CA ILE A 1007 3.43 -50.13 -24.21
C ILE A 1007 2.50 -50.73 -23.17
N SER A 1008 2.56 -52.04 -22.96
CA SER A 1008 1.77 -52.74 -21.93
C SER A 1008 1.99 -52.15 -20.54
N SER A 1009 3.24 -51.84 -20.21
CA SER A 1009 3.64 -51.28 -18.91
C SER A 1009 3.24 -49.81 -18.74
N TYR A 1010 3.25 -49.02 -19.82
CA TYR A 1010 2.66 -47.67 -19.78
C TYR A 1010 1.14 -47.72 -19.54
N LEU A 1011 0.42 -48.60 -20.26
CA LEU A 1011 -1.03 -48.73 -20.12
C LEU A 1011 -1.41 -49.21 -18.72
N GLU A 1012 -0.72 -50.23 -18.19
CA GLU A 1012 -0.97 -50.75 -16.85
C GLU A 1012 -0.75 -49.70 -15.76
N SER A 1013 0.38 -48.97 -15.83
CA SER A 1013 0.67 -47.90 -14.87
C SER A 1013 -0.32 -46.74 -14.97
N SER A 1014 -0.77 -46.40 -16.19
CA SER A 1014 -1.75 -45.33 -16.44
C SER A 1014 -3.14 -45.65 -15.90
N ILE A 1015 -3.65 -46.86 -16.15
CA ILE A 1015 -4.96 -47.30 -15.62
C ILE A 1015 -4.88 -47.34 -14.08
N SER A 1016 -3.80 -47.92 -13.55
CA SER A 1016 -3.62 -48.04 -12.09
C SER A 1016 -3.55 -46.68 -11.40
N LEU A 1017 -2.93 -45.68 -12.02
CA LEU A 1017 -2.89 -44.31 -11.51
C LEU A 1017 -4.31 -43.75 -11.39
N GLN A 1018 -5.08 -43.82 -12.47
CA GLN A 1018 -6.42 -43.23 -12.53
C GLN A 1018 -7.43 -43.93 -11.61
N GLU A 1019 -7.33 -45.26 -11.44
CA GLU A 1019 -8.19 -46.03 -10.53
C GLU A 1019 -8.05 -45.57 -9.06
N HIS A 1020 -6.85 -45.14 -8.66
CA HIS A 1020 -6.52 -44.85 -7.26
C HIS A 1020 -6.56 -43.35 -6.91
N LEU A 1021 -6.48 -42.47 -7.91
CA LEU A 1021 -6.66 -41.02 -7.72
C LEU A 1021 -8.06 -40.70 -7.13
N ASN A 1022 -8.12 -39.71 -6.23
CA ASN A 1022 -9.35 -39.25 -5.60
C ASN A 1022 -9.78 -37.90 -6.20
N ASP A 1023 -11.08 -37.62 -6.20
CA ASP A 1023 -11.65 -36.39 -6.80
C ASP A 1023 -11.29 -35.08 -6.05
N ASP A 1024 -10.81 -35.16 -4.80
CA ASP A 1024 -10.56 -34.01 -3.94
C ASP A 1024 -9.10 -33.50 -4.05
N ASN A 1025 -8.86 -32.59 -5.00
CA ASN A 1025 -7.54 -32.02 -5.32
C ASN A 1025 -6.87 -31.21 -4.18
N SER A 1026 -7.64 -30.75 -3.19
CA SER A 1026 -7.13 -29.91 -2.08
C SER A 1026 -6.38 -30.70 -0.99
N ALA A 1027 -6.40 -32.04 -1.05
CA ALA A 1027 -5.79 -32.91 -0.03
C ALA A 1027 -4.46 -33.55 -0.46
N LEU A 1028 -3.92 -33.24 -1.65
CA LEU A 1028 -2.68 -33.84 -2.16
C LEU A 1028 -1.44 -33.21 -1.49
N SER A 1029 -0.42 -34.02 -1.17
CA SER A 1029 0.87 -33.50 -0.71
C SER A 1029 1.58 -32.70 -1.81
N ILE A 1030 2.46 -31.77 -1.41
CA ILE A 1030 3.20 -30.90 -2.32
C ILE A 1030 3.99 -31.72 -3.36
N SER A 1031 4.68 -32.78 -2.91
CA SER A 1031 5.49 -33.63 -3.79
C SER A 1031 4.66 -34.43 -4.78
N LEU A 1032 3.49 -34.92 -4.34
CA LEU A 1032 2.60 -35.68 -5.21
C LEU A 1032 1.97 -34.78 -6.29
N LYS A 1033 1.56 -33.56 -5.92
CA LYS A 1033 1.11 -32.53 -6.87
C LYS A 1033 2.20 -32.21 -7.89
N ALA A 1034 3.46 -32.04 -7.44
CA ALA A 1034 4.58 -31.78 -8.33
C ALA A 1034 4.84 -32.93 -9.32
N ALA A 1035 4.77 -34.18 -8.84
CA ALA A 1035 4.91 -35.37 -9.68
C ALA A 1035 3.78 -35.49 -10.72
N LEU A 1036 2.53 -35.19 -10.35
CA LEU A 1036 1.39 -35.20 -11.28
C LEU A 1036 1.52 -34.15 -12.40
N ILE A 1037 1.96 -32.93 -12.07
CA ILE A 1037 2.16 -31.89 -13.09
C ILE A 1037 3.29 -32.29 -14.04
N ARG A 1038 4.38 -32.84 -13.50
CA ARG A 1038 5.52 -33.32 -14.31
C ARG A 1038 5.08 -34.44 -15.26
N ASP A 1039 4.32 -35.41 -14.75
CA ASP A 1039 3.76 -36.50 -15.55
C ASP A 1039 2.86 -35.96 -16.67
N ALA A 1040 1.91 -35.08 -16.36
CA ALA A 1040 1.01 -34.46 -17.34
C ALA A 1040 1.78 -33.78 -18.50
N LYS A 1041 2.82 -33.01 -18.19
CA LYS A 1041 3.66 -32.35 -19.22
C LYS A 1041 4.49 -33.34 -20.04
N MET A 1042 5.03 -34.37 -19.40
CA MET A 1042 5.77 -35.44 -20.07
C MET A 1042 4.85 -36.21 -21.03
N ILE A 1043 3.65 -36.59 -20.59
CA ILE A 1043 2.66 -37.30 -21.40
C ILE A 1043 2.22 -36.44 -22.58
N TRP A 1044 1.97 -35.16 -22.36
CA TRP A 1044 1.68 -34.24 -23.45
C TRP A 1044 2.80 -34.24 -24.48
N SER A 1045 4.07 -34.22 -24.06
CA SER A 1045 5.22 -34.33 -24.96
C SER A 1045 5.23 -35.67 -25.73
N LEU A 1046 4.83 -36.78 -25.09
CA LEU A 1046 4.80 -38.13 -25.68
C LEU A 1046 3.53 -38.46 -26.49
N ARG A 1047 2.49 -37.63 -26.43
CA ARG A 1047 1.12 -37.93 -26.91
C ARG A 1047 1.05 -38.52 -28.32
N ARG A 1048 1.83 -37.97 -29.25
CA ARG A 1048 1.84 -38.40 -30.66
C ARG A 1048 2.42 -39.80 -30.80
N ILE A 1049 3.59 -40.03 -30.17
CA ILE A 1049 4.30 -41.31 -30.18
C ILE A 1049 3.46 -42.39 -29.47
N LEU A 1050 2.79 -42.05 -28.37
CA LEU A 1050 1.89 -42.96 -27.65
C LEU A 1050 0.74 -43.41 -28.55
N ARG A 1051 0.09 -42.47 -29.26
CA ARG A 1051 -1.00 -42.78 -30.18
C ARG A 1051 -0.55 -43.70 -31.33
N GLU A 1052 0.65 -43.49 -31.86
CA GLU A 1052 1.22 -44.30 -32.94
C GLU A 1052 1.67 -45.69 -32.48
N SER A 1053 2.09 -45.84 -31.22
CA SER A 1053 2.67 -47.08 -30.69
C SER A 1053 1.62 -48.05 -30.10
N ILE A 1054 0.40 -47.58 -29.82
CA ILE A 1054 -0.69 -48.39 -29.26
C ILE A 1054 -1.27 -49.34 -30.31
N HIS A 1055 -1.39 -50.61 -29.92
CA HIS A 1055 -1.94 -51.67 -30.76
C HIS A 1055 -2.90 -52.56 -29.94
N LEU A 1056 -3.87 -53.16 -30.63
CA LEU A 1056 -4.99 -53.88 -30.01
C LEU A 1056 -4.54 -55.01 -29.08
N LYS A 1057 -3.47 -55.74 -29.43
CA LYS A 1057 -3.00 -56.87 -28.62
C LYS A 1057 -2.57 -56.44 -27.22
N ALA A 1058 -1.73 -55.39 -27.12
CA ALA A 1058 -1.29 -54.85 -25.83
C ALA A 1058 -2.44 -54.23 -25.03
N LEU A 1059 -3.35 -53.52 -25.69
CA LEU A 1059 -4.52 -52.96 -25.00
C LEU A 1059 -5.42 -54.09 -24.46
N THR A 1060 -5.67 -55.13 -25.25
CA THR A 1060 -6.51 -56.27 -24.85
C THR A 1060 -5.87 -57.06 -23.71
N SER A 1061 -4.55 -57.29 -23.73
CA SER A 1061 -3.87 -58.02 -22.65
C SER A 1061 -3.93 -57.26 -21.32
N VAL A 1062 -3.74 -55.93 -21.33
CA VAL A 1062 -3.85 -55.10 -20.12
C VAL A 1062 -5.29 -55.02 -19.63
N LEU A 1063 -6.27 -54.88 -20.53
CA LEU A 1063 -7.69 -54.88 -20.18
C LEU A 1063 -8.14 -56.21 -19.56
N LEU A 1064 -7.68 -57.36 -20.10
CA LEU A 1064 -7.95 -58.68 -19.52
C LEU A 1064 -7.30 -58.88 -18.15
N ALA A 1065 -6.11 -58.30 -17.92
CA ALA A 1065 -5.46 -58.35 -16.62
C ALA A 1065 -6.23 -57.55 -15.55
N HIS A 1066 -6.84 -56.43 -15.93
CA HIS A 1066 -7.70 -55.63 -15.05
C HIS A 1066 -9.12 -56.21 -14.93
N MET A 1067 -9.67 -56.80 -15.99
CA MET A 1067 -11.03 -57.35 -16.05
C MET A 1067 -11.05 -58.78 -16.61
N PRO A 1068 -10.76 -59.79 -15.77
CA PRO A 1068 -10.71 -61.20 -16.19
C PRO A 1068 -12.07 -61.75 -16.65
N SER A 1069 -13.17 -61.15 -16.18
CA SER A 1069 -14.55 -61.56 -16.50
C SER A 1069 -15.06 -61.07 -17.85
N LEU A 1070 -14.26 -60.30 -18.60
CA LEU A 1070 -14.65 -59.72 -19.89
C LEU A 1070 -14.35 -60.69 -21.04
N ASP A 1071 -15.39 -61.25 -21.66
CA ASP A 1071 -15.22 -62.13 -22.82
C ASP A 1071 -14.85 -61.35 -24.10
N LEU A 1072 -13.56 -61.12 -24.25
CA LEU A 1072 -12.93 -60.41 -25.39
C LEU A 1072 -12.44 -61.37 -26.49
N SER A 1073 -12.63 -62.68 -26.33
CA SER A 1073 -11.83 -63.73 -26.95
C SER A 1073 -12.03 -63.93 -28.47
N GLU A 1074 -13.19 -63.57 -29.01
CA GLU A 1074 -13.50 -63.72 -30.46
C GLU A 1074 -13.84 -62.41 -31.19
N THR A 1075 -14.06 -61.32 -30.47
CA THR A 1075 -14.57 -60.06 -31.03
C THR A 1075 -13.48 -59.17 -31.65
N LEU A 1076 -12.25 -59.24 -31.14
CA LEU A 1076 -11.15 -58.31 -31.42
C LEU A 1076 -10.13 -58.76 -32.47
N LYS A 1077 -10.21 -59.99 -32.97
CA LYS A 1077 -9.19 -60.54 -33.90
C LYS A 1077 -9.19 -59.87 -35.30
N LYS A 1078 -10.15 -58.99 -35.63
CA LYS A 1078 -10.32 -58.40 -36.98
C LYS A 1078 -10.72 -56.92 -37.06
N THR A 1079 -11.00 -56.21 -35.97
CA THR A 1079 -11.49 -54.81 -36.00
C THR A 1079 -10.37 -53.82 -35.71
N PRO A 1080 -10.14 -52.77 -36.52
CA PRO A 1080 -9.13 -51.74 -36.23
C PRO A 1080 -9.50 -50.89 -34.99
N LEU A 1081 -8.49 -50.32 -34.31
CA LEU A 1081 -8.68 -49.34 -33.24
C LEU A 1081 -9.47 -48.14 -33.78
N GLN A 1082 -10.60 -47.82 -33.15
CA GLN A 1082 -11.38 -46.62 -33.47
C GLN A 1082 -11.04 -45.50 -32.48
N TYR A 1083 -10.46 -44.43 -33.00
CA TYR A 1083 -10.23 -43.19 -32.27
C TYR A 1083 -11.44 -42.28 -32.44
N GLN A 1084 -11.84 -41.59 -31.36
CA GLN A 1084 -12.93 -40.61 -31.44
C GLN A 1084 -12.49 -39.33 -32.19
N VAL A 1085 -13.46 -38.56 -32.68
CA VAL A 1085 -13.22 -37.30 -33.40
C VAL A 1085 -12.97 -36.15 -32.41
N ALA A 1086 -12.17 -35.17 -32.82
CA ALA A 1086 -11.88 -33.94 -32.09
C ALA A 1086 -13.16 -33.34 -31.49
N PRO A 1087 -13.15 -32.92 -30.20
CA PRO A 1087 -12.01 -32.75 -29.29
C PRO A 1087 -11.61 -34.01 -28.50
N ARG A 1088 -12.13 -35.20 -28.82
CA ARG A 1088 -11.86 -36.46 -28.09
C ARG A 1088 -10.81 -37.36 -28.77
N ASP A 1089 -9.87 -36.78 -29.51
CA ASP A 1089 -8.88 -37.50 -30.34
C ASP A 1089 -7.98 -38.49 -29.56
N TRP A 1090 -7.95 -38.36 -28.24
CA TRP A 1090 -7.15 -39.19 -27.32
C TRP A 1090 -7.94 -40.35 -26.70
N TRP A 1091 -9.22 -40.53 -27.08
CA TRP A 1091 -10.07 -41.62 -26.64
C TRP A 1091 -10.09 -42.75 -27.67
N VAL A 1092 -9.87 -43.96 -27.17
CA VAL A 1092 -10.00 -45.22 -27.89
C VAL A 1092 -11.32 -45.87 -27.50
N GLU A 1093 -12.14 -46.23 -28.49
CA GLU A 1093 -13.38 -46.96 -28.28
C GLU A 1093 -13.24 -48.43 -28.71
N ILE A 1094 -13.64 -49.35 -27.84
CA ILE A 1094 -13.77 -50.79 -28.11
C ILE A 1094 -15.21 -51.21 -27.85
N VAL A 1095 -15.83 -51.84 -28.84
CA VAL A 1095 -17.22 -52.31 -28.75
C VAL A 1095 -17.24 -53.84 -28.65
N THR A 1096 -17.87 -54.37 -27.59
CA THR A 1096 -18.05 -55.82 -27.40
C THR A 1096 -19.23 -56.33 -28.22
N LYS A 1097 -19.22 -57.62 -28.65
CA LYS A 1097 -20.35 -58.20 -29.40
C LYS A 1097 -21.51 -58.55 -28.46
N LYS A 1098 -22.73 -58.34 -28.93
CA LYS A 1098 -23.98 -58.73 -28.26
C LYS A 1098 -24.18 -60.25 -28.35
N SER A 1099 -24.51 -60.92 -27.23
CA SER A 1099 -24.89 -62.35 -27.20
C SER A 1099 -26.28 -62.54 -26.55
N GLU A 1100 -26.86 -63.74 -26.62
CA GLU A 1100 -28.20 -64.03 -26.04
C GLU A 1100 -28.26 -63.83 -24.51
N LYS A 1101 -27.11 -63.84 -23.82
CA LYS A 1101 -27.00 -63.65 -22.36
C LYS A 1101 -26.34 -62.32 -21.95
N LEU A 1102 -25.60 -61.66 -22.84
CA LEU A 1102 -24.75 -60.50 -22.51
C LEU A 1102 -25.13 -59.25 -23.32
N LYS A 1103 -25.25 -58.10 -22.63
CA LYS A 1103 -25.45 -56.79 -23.24
C LYS A 1103 -24.18 -56.33 -23.97
N GLN A 1104 -24.33 -55.64 -25.10
CA GLN A 1104 -23.26 -54.90 -25.76
C GLN A 1104 -22.75 -53.78 -24.83
N GLN A 1105 -21.43 -53.74 -24.63
CA GLN A 1105 -20.72 -52.75 -23.82
C GLN A 1105 -19.75 -51.93 -24.67
N HIS A 1106 -19.69 -50.62 -24.41
CA HIS A 1106 -18.75 -49.66 -25.00
C HIS A 1106 -17.64 -49.36 -24.01
N ILE A 1107 -16.40 -49.73 -24.35
CA ILE A 1107 -15.22 -49.49 -23.52
C ILE A 1107 -14.49 -48.28 -24.11
N ASN A 1108 -14.43 -47.19 -23.37
CA ASN A 1108 -13.70 -45.99 -23.76
C ASN A 1108 -12.46 -45.83 -22.89
N PHE A 1109 -11.28 -45.74 -23.52
CA PHE A 1109 -10.00 -45.57 -22.85
C PHE A 1109 -9.32 -44.28 -23.30
N ASN A 1110 -8.95 -43.41 -22.35
CA ASN A 1110 -8.17 -42.21 -22.63
C ASN A 1110 -6.66 -42.51 -22.51
N ILE A 1111 -5.93 -42.31 -23.60
CA ILE A 1111 -4.50 -42.64 -23.71
C ILE A 1111 -3.63 -41.80 -22.77
N LEU A 1112 -4.00 -40.53 -22.56
CA LEU A 1112 -3.18 -39.59 -21.81
C LEU A 1112 -3.44 -39.73 -20.30
N THR A 1113 -4.72 -39.71 -19.91
CA THR A 1113 -5.11 -39.71 -18.50
C THR A 1113 -5.22 -41.12 -17.91
N GLY A 1114 -5.38 -42.16 -18.74
CA GLY A 1114 -5.60 -43.53 -18.28
C GLY A 1114 -7.05 -43.81 -17.85
N HIS A 1115 -7.99 -42.90 -18.11
CA HIS A 1115 -9.41 -43.12 -17.82
C HIS A 1115 -9.96 -44.30 -18.60
N LEU A 1116 -10.49 -45.28 -17.85
CA LEU A 1116 -11.16 -46.44 -18.41
C LEU A 1116 -12.65 -46.39 -18.04
N LEU A 1117 -13.51 -46.22 -19.04
CA LEU A 1117 -14.96 -46.12 -18.88
C LEU A 1117 -15.64 -47.29 -19.59
N ILE A 1118 -16.65 -47.89 -18.95
CA ILE A 1118 -17.55 -48.87 -19.59
C ILE A 1118 -18.96 -48.29 -19.61
N ASP A 1119 -19.58 -48.23 -20.79
CA ASP A 1119 -20.90 -47.60 -21.02
C ASP A 1119 -20.97 -46.18 -20.44
N GLY A 1120 -19.87 -45.42 -20.56
CA GLY A 1120 -19.76 -44.06 -20.04
C GLY A 1120 -19.63 -43.94 -18.51
N LYS A 1121 -19.42 -45.05 -17.78
CA LYS A 1121 -19.24 -45.07 -16.32
C LYS A 1121 -17.80 -45.44 -15.94
N PRO A 1122 -17.18 -44.74 -14.96
CA PRO A 1122 -15.85 -45.10 -14.47
C PRO A 1122 -15.87 -46.39 -13.67
N ILE A 1123 -14.70 -47.01 -13.62
CA ILE A 1123 -14.45 -48.30 -12.99
C ILE A 1123 -13.84 -48.10 -11.60
N GLY A 1124 -14.05 -49.08 -10.70
CA GLY A 1124 -13.33 -49.15 -9.43
C GLY A 1124 -14.22 -48.77 -8.25
N LYS A 1125 -14.59 -47.49 -8.09
CA LYS A 1125 -15.33 -47.02 -6.89
C LYS A 1125 -16.83 -46.89 -7.14
N LEU A 1126 -17.62 -47.41 -6.19
CA LEU A 1126 -19.07 -47.21 -6.16
C LEU A 1126 -19.41 -45.71 -6.00
N PRO A 1127 -20.36 -45.13 -6.77
CA PRO A 1127 -20.73 -43.72 -6.64
C PRO A 1127 -21.12 -43.32 -5.21
N LYS A 1128 -20.85 -42.07 -4.80
CA LYS A 1128 -21.15 -41.56 -3.43
C LYS A 1128 -22.60 -41.87 -3.00
N LYS A 1129 -23.56 -41.72 -3.92
CA LYS A 1129 -24.99 -42.06 -3.73
C LYS A 1129 -25.25 -43.49 -3.24
N TRP A 1130 -24.38 -44.45 -3.57
CA TRP A 1130 -24.49 -45.83 -3.11
C TRP A 1130 -23.72 -46.06 -1.80
N ARG A 1131 -22.51 -45.52 -1.65
CA ARG A 1131 -21.69 -45.64 -0.42
C ARG A 1131 -22.40 -45.06 0.82
N GLU A 1132 -23.16 -43.99 0.64
CA GLU A 1132 -23.91 -43.35 1.73
C GLU A 1132 -25.25 -44.04 2.06
N SER A 1133 -25.66 -45.02 1.25
CA SER A 1133 -26.95 -45.67 1.41
C SER A 1133 -26.98 -46.59 2.62
N LYS A 1134 -28.13 -46.61 3.33
CA LYS A 1134 -28.35 -47.49 4.48
C LYS A 1134 -28.19 -48.97 4.12
N ILE A 1135 -28.55 -49.36 2.90
CA ILE A 1135 -28.42 -50.75 2.38
C ILE A 1135 -26.95 -51.14 2.25
N TYR A 1136 -26.12 -50.27 1.65
CA TYR A 1136 -24.69 -50.51 1.51
C TYR A 1136 -24.00 -50.62 2.88
N LYS A 1137 -24.25 -49.64 3.78
CA LYS A 1137 -23.69 -49.65 5.14
C LYS A 1137 -24.10 -50.87 5.96
N ARG A 1138 -25.30 -51.41 5.75
CA ARG A 1138 -25.77 -52.62 6.46
C ARG A 1138 -25.14 -53.90 5.93
N LEU A 1139 -24.89 -54.00 4.63
CA LEU A 1139 -24.39 -55.23 3.99
C LEU A 1139 -22.86 -55.33 3.97
N PHE A 1140 -22.20 -54.19 3.87
CA PHE A 1140 -20.75 -54.10 3.63
C PHE A 1140 -20.05 -53.15 4.61
N GLY A 1141 -20.75 -52.65 5.63
CA GLY A 1141 -20.17 -51.78 6.64
C GLY A 1141 -19.55 -50.52 6.05
N THR A 1142 -18.30 -50.26 6.42
CA THR A 1142 -17.44 -49.19 5.90
C THR A 1142 -16.41 -49.69 4.88
N GLU A 1143 -16.53 -50.93 4.39
CA GLU A 1143 -15.59 -51.52 3.43
C GLU A 1143 -15.66 -50.78 2.08
N VAL A 1144 -14.49 -50.60 1.45
CA VAL A 1144 -14.37 -50.03 0.11
C VAL A 1144 -14.44 -51.17 -0.91
N ILE A 1145 -15.56 -51.28 -1.60
CA ILE A 1145 -15.81 -52.37 -2.56
C ILE A 1145 -15.45 -51.91 -3.98
N HIS A 1146 -14.70 -52.77 -4.67
CA HIS A 1146 -14.38 -52.61 -6.08
C HIS A 1146 -15.50 -53.16 -6.96
N ILE A 1147 -15.94 -52.36 -7.94
CA ILE A 1147 -17.05 -52.68 -8.83
C ILE A 1147 -16.73 -52.45 -10.31
N TRP A 1148 -17.37 -53.27 -11.15
CA TRP A 1148 -17.38 -53.20 -12.61
C TRP A 1148 -18.77 -52.88 -13.14
N SER A 1149 -18.88 -52.59 -14.44
CA SER A 1149 -20.18 -52.45 -15.12
C SER A 1149 -20.82 -53.82 -15.32
N SER A 1150 -22.07 -53.98 -14.90
CA SER A 1150 -22.79 -55.26 -15.02
C SER A 1150 -23.20 -55.56 -16.46
N GLN A 1151 -22.98 -56.81 -16.91
CA GLN A 1151 -23.45 -57.30 -18.22
C GLN A 1151 -24.93 -57.76 -18.21
N LEU A 1152 -25.55 -57.84 -17.03
CA LEU A 1152 -26.97 -58.21 -16.86
C LEU A 1152 -27.92 -57.03 -17.14
N SER A 1153 -28.97 -57.27 -17.93
CA SER A 1153 -30.01 -56.28 -18.22
C SER A 1153 -30.74 -55.83 -16.94
N GLY A 1154 -30.84 -54.52 -16.73
CA GLY A 1154 -31.46 -53.90 -15.55
C GLY A 1154 -30.54 -53.72 -14.33
N MET A 1155 -29.26 -54.10 -14.43
CA MET A 1155 -28.24 -53.89 -13.39
C MET A 1155 -27.16 -52.94 -13.87
N ASP A 1156 -26.66 -52.10 -12.97
CA ASP A 1156 -25.68 -51.04 -13.25
C ASP A 1156 -24.24 -51.44 -12.93
N TYR A 1157 -24.02 -52.22 -11.86
CA TYR A 1157 -22.68 -52.58 -11.37
C TYR A 1157 -22.59 -54.04 -10.92
N VAL A 1158 -21.40 -54.63 -10.94
CA VAL A 1158 -21.10 -55.96 -10.39
C VAL A 1158 -19.86 -55.89 -9.50
N LEU A 1159 -19.79 -56.69 -8.44
CA LEU A 1159 -18.65 -56.75 -7.53
C LEU A 1159 -17.44 -57.46 -8.18
N ASP A 1160 -16.22 -56.98 -7.97
CA ASP A 1160 -14.98 -57.55 -8.56
C ASP A 1160 -14.72 -59.00 -8.14
N GLN A 1161 -15.04 -59.32 -6.88
CA GLN A 1161 -14.83 -60.64 -6.31
C GLN A 1161 -16.15 -61.31 -5.94
N LYS A 1162 -16.18 -62.64 -6.02
CA LYS A 1162 -17.28 -63.42 -5.45
C LYS A 1162 -17.25 -63.31 -3.94
N ARG A 1163 -18.38 -63.01 -3.31
CA ARG A 1163 -18.52 -63.03 -1.84
C ARG A 1163 -19.37 -64.23 -1.46
N TYR A 1164 -18.82 -65.14 -0.66
CA TYR A 1164 -19.48 -66.38 -0.26
C TYR A 1164 -20.02 -67.18 -1.47
N GLU A 1165 -19.23 -67.34 -2.53
CA GLU A 1165 -19.64 -67.99 -3.80
C GLU A 1165 -20.73 -67.26 -4.63
N HIS A 1166 -21.14 -66.06 -4.22
CA HIS A 1166 -22.15 -65.28 -4.95
C HIS A 1166 -21.50 -64.14 -5.75
N GLU A 1167 -21.93 -64.00 -7.01
CA GLU A 1167 -21.76 -62.77 -7.78
C GLU A 1167 -22.85 -61.78 -7.40
N ILE A 1168 -22.46 -60.55 -7.07
CA ILE A 1168 -23.37 -59.52 -6.57
C ILE A 1168 -23.47 -58.41 -7.60
N HIS A 1169 -24.69 -58.18 -8.11
CA HIS A 1169 -25.01 -57.10 -9.03
C HIS A 1169 -25.87 -56.03 -8.33
N PHE A 1170 -25.58 -54.77 -8.61
CA PHE A 1170 -26.30 -53.59 -8.13
C PHE A 1170 -27.01 -52.91 -9.29
N GLY A 1171 -28.27 -52.53 -9.12
CA GLY A 1171 -29.02 -51.79 -10.13
C GLY A 1171 -30.01 -50.83 -9.51
N THR A 1172 -30.46 -49.84 -10.28
CA THR A 1172 -31.59 -48.99 -9.90
C THR A 1172 -32.77 -49.23 -10.82
N LYS A 1173 -33.93 -49.58 -10.25
CA LYS A 1173 -35.18 -49.77 -10.98
C LYS A 1173 -36.24 -48.86 -10.37
N ASN A 1174 -36.78 -47.93 -11.16
CA ASN A 1174 -37.75 -46.91 -10.70
C ASN A 1174 -37.28 -46.08 -9.48
N GLY A 1175 -35.98 -45.80 -9.36
CA GLY A 1175 -35.40 -45.08 -8.22
C GLY A 1175 -35.19 -45.92 -6.95
N ILE A 1176 -35.61 -47.19 -6.96
CA ILE A 1176 -35.38 -48.17 -5.88
C ILE A 1176 -34.10 -48.94 -6.18
N LYS A 1177 -33.23 -49.08 -5.16
CA LYS A 1177 -31.96 -49.81 -5.25
C LYS A 1177 -32.22 -51.31 -5.15
N GLU A 1178 -31.99 -52.04 -6.23
CA GLU A 1178 -32.14 -53.49 -6.32
C GLU A 1178 -30.79 -54.21 -6.25
N ARG A 1179 -30.77 -55.39 -5.62
CA ARG A 1179 -29.62 -56.30 -5.55
C ARG A 1179 -30.03 -57.65 -6.13
N ARG A 1180 -29.21 -58.20 -7.04
CA ARG A 1180 -29.37 -59.57 -7.54
C ARG A 1180 -28.12 -60.38 -7.24
N THR A 1181 -28.31 -61.59 -6.72
CA THR A 1181 -27.23 -62.52 -6.41
C THR A 1181 -27.40 -63.79 -7.24
N SER A 1182 -26.40 -64.14 -8.04
CA SER A 1182 -26.32 -65.43 -8.74
C SER A 1182 -25.33 -66.32 -8.00
N ARG A 1183 -25.72 -67.57 -7.73
CA ARG A 1183 -24.83 -68.62 -7.21
C ARG A 1183 -24.38 -69.45 -8.40
N THR A 1184 -23.07 -69.54 -8.65
CA THR A 1184 -22.55 -70.47 -9.67
C THR A 1184 -22.63 -71.88 -9.10
N SER A 1185 -23.61 -72.67 -9.54
CA SER A 1185 -23.55 -74.13 -9.37
C SER A 1185 -22.37 -74.64 -10.18
N SER A 1186 -21.38 -75.22 -9.52
CA SER A 1186 -20.36 -76.05 -10.16
C SER A 1186 -21.05 -77.14 -10.98
N ILE A 1187 -20.83 -77.18 -12.29
CA ILE A 1187 -20.90 -78.41 -13.06
C ILE A 1187 -19.50 -79.02 -13.02
#